data_AF-A0AAJ0M800-F1
#
_entry.id   AF-A0AAJ0M800-F1
#
_cell.length_a   1.000
_cell.length_b   1.000
_cell.length_c   1.000
_cell.angle_alpha   90.00
_cell.angle_beta   90.00
_cell.angle_gamma   90.00
#
_symmetry.space_group_name_H-M   'P 1'
#
loop_
_entity.id
_entity.type
_entity.pdbx_description
1 polymer ?
#
loop_
_entity_poly.entity_id
_entity_poly.type
_entity_poly.pdbx_seq_one_letter_code
_entity_poly.pdbx_strand_id
1 'polypeptide(L)'
;MSEFVDIPHFFSSVYLVDFSPSLCQVARKRFDRLGWTNVKVICEDARKFRLGDYEYEPSGDLTSARSPPRYFSQKLPEHGGADLVTMSYALSMIPDYYSLTDSLVSLLAPNGVLGVVDFYVQSAADFNFRNYTGGFTGRHVNFFGRAFWRAWFDLDRVSLEPSRRDYLEYRFGTILTANSRNNALGFIPYYIWVGCRQTPFSSSSLPNEIVERIDALATESPYLAPANKQSAISALARAVEKSAPEIRSKAFDAAVQNLSANLPLPSFFYQNHHWRIYYDDRLGKHTQFSNEYIYAFTWEDSRVDERLLQLGPDDVVLAITSAGDNILSYASQGPARIHAIDLNPTQNHLLELKIASFTALPYEDFWKMFGEGKHTEFRSLLISKLSPHLSSRAFQYWLSNSEIFTSLRGRGLYDTGGSKHAIRLFRYISYAFGCRTAVRELLSAKTLNEQREIWQSKIRPALLSHAINNLVVSSEAFLWTALGVPKNQLAMIEADHANSEAVKGPTPTAKSTRAHAVWHYMVNTLDPVVEGTHIAIDNPYYHVCLAGAYSRRCHPEYLSATTYARLSQPGAFDGLRIHTDELDEVIARITPGTLTVAVVMDSMDWFDPGSPAAAQQITKLNRALRIEGRVLLRSAARAPWYIREFETYGFVGKRVGHRVPGRCIDRVNMYASCWVCVKRQNLPPPTPEMDRFGGGEVEGGFSLSGE
;
A
#
# COMPACT_ATOMS: atom_id res chain seq x y z
N MET A 1 -21.71 -11.43 19.68
CA MET A 1 -22.12 -10.04 19.36
C MET A 1 -22.03 -9.15 20.58
N SER A 2 -22.62 -9.51 21.73
CA SER A 2 -22.52 -8.76 23.00
C SER A 2 -21.09 -8.50 23.51
N GLU A 3 -20.13 -9.36 23.16
CA GLU A 3 -18.70 -9.15 23.44
C GLU A 3 -18.11 -7.94 22.68
N PHE A 4 -18.70 -7.56 21.55
CA PHE A 4 -18.20 -6.49 20.68
C PHE A 4 -19.03 -5.21 20.76
N VAL A 5 -20.35 -5.35 20.93
CA VAL A 5 -21.30 -4.24 21.03
C VAL A 5 -22.40 -4.59 22.03
N ASP A 6 -22.74 -3.64 22.89
CA ASP A 6 -23.77 -3.80 23.91
C ASP A 6 -25.18 -3.80 23.28
N ILE A 7 -25.72 -5.00 23.02
CA ILE A 7 -26.93 -5.18 22.19
C ILE A 7 -28.13 -4.34 22.65
N PRO A 8 -28.50 -4.31 23.95
CA PRO A 8 -29.65 -3.54 24.42
C PRO A 8 -29.52 -2.01 24.29
N HIS A 9 -28.30 -1.48 24.34
CA HIS A 9 -28.05 -0.04 24.34
C HIS A 9 -27.54 0.51 23.00
N PHE A 10 -26.87 -0.33 22.21
CA PHE A 10 -26.32 0.06 20.91
C PHE A 10 -27.37 0.05 19.80
N PHE A 11 -28.26 -0.95 19.80
CA PHE A 11 -29.29 -1.09 18.76
C PHE A 11 -30.65 -0.62 19.27
N SER A 12 -31.36 0.17 18.45
CA SER A 12 -32.76 0.52 18.70
C SER A 12 -33.66 -0.71 18.63
N SER A 13 -33.41 -1.61 17.67
CA SER A 13 -34.11 -2.89 17.52
C SER A 13 -33.23 -3.88 16.76
N VAL A 14 -33.37 -5.17 17.10
CA VAL A 14 -32.69 -6.28 16.42
C VAL A 14 -33.74 -7.30 15.99
N TYR A 15 -33.64 -7.76 14.73
CA TYR A 15 -34.54 -8.76 14.17
C TYR A 15 -33.77 -10.03 13.87
N LEU A 16 -34.11 -11.12 14.55
CA LEU A 16 -33.60 -12.46 14.24
C LEU A 16 -34.63 -13.20 13.41
N VAL A 17 -34.31 -13.48 12.14
CA VAL A 17 -35.20 -14.17 11.20
C VAL A 17 -34.67 -15.58 10.96
N ASP A 18 -35.49 -16.60 11.23
CA ASP A 18 -35.14 -18.00 10.99
C ASP A 18 -36.41 -18.79 10.58
N PHE A 19 -36.27 -19.79 9.73
CA PHE A 19 -37.40 -20.60 9.27
C PHE A 19 -37.76 -21.74 10.23
N SER A 20 -36.88 -22.09 11.17
CA SER A 20 -37.03 -23.20 12.11
C SER A 20 -37.77 -22.78 13.39
N PRO A 21 -38.98 -23.30 13.64
CA PRO A 21 -39.75 -22.96 14.85
C PRO A 21 -39.03 -23.36 16.14
N SER A 22 -38.31 -24.48 16.13
CA SER A 22 -37.59 -24.99 17.31
C SER A 22 -36.40 -24.10 17.67
N LEU A 23 -35.61 -23.67 16.68
CA LEU A 23 -34.50 -22.73 16.90
C LEU A 23 -35.01 -21.35 17.34
N CYS A 24 -36.10 -20.87 16.76
CA CYS A 24 -36.75 -19.63 17.19
C CYS A 24 -37.18 -19.69 18.66
N GLN A 25 -37.74 -20.82 19.12
CA GLN A 25 -38.13 -20.98 20.52
C GLN A 25 -36.92 -20.98 21.45
N VAL A 26 -35.81 -21.61 21.06
CA VAL A 26 -34.55 -21.58 21.81
C VAL A 26 -34.00 -20.15 21.88
N ALA A 27 -34.03 -19.41 20.77
CA ALA A 27 -33.56 -18.03 20.72
C ALA A 27 -34.36 -17.12 21.67
N ARG A 28 -35.70 -17.20 21.65
CA ARG A 28 -36.57 -16.45 22.58
C ARG A 28 -36.19 -16.70 24.04
N LYS A 29 -36.11 -17.97 24.46
CA LYS A 29 -35.70 -18.33 25.82
C LYS A 29 -34.33 -17.77 26.21
N ARG A 30 -33.38 -17.73 25.27
CA ARG A 30 -32.04 -17.17 25.52
C ARG A 30 -32.10 -15.65 25.70
N PHE A 31 -32.85 -14.95 24.86
CA PHE A 31 -33.01 -13.50 24.93
C PHE A 31 -33.78 -13.07 26.18
N ASP A 32 -34.83 -13.80 26.56
CA ASP A 32 -35.56 -13.58 27.82
C ASP A 32 -34.63 -13.71 29.04
N ARG A 33 -33.79 -14.75 29.06
CA ARG A 33 -32.81 -14.97 30.13
C ARG A 33 -31.74 -13.86 30.18
N LEU A 34 -31.40 -13.27 29.04
CA LEU A 34 -30.46 -12.16 28.95
C LEU A 34 -31.13 -10.79 29.21
N GLY A 35 -32.46 -10.75 29.35
CA GLY A 35 -33.22 -9.52 29.57
C GLY A 35 -33.28 -8.59 28.35
N TRP A 36 -33.07 -9.12 27.15
CA TRP A 36 -33.03 -8.32 25.93
C TRP A 36 -34.45 -8.03 25.42
N THR A 37 -34.90 -6.79 25.57
CA THR A 37 -36.27 -6.36 25.19
C THR A 37 -36.35 -5.77 23.78
N ASN A 38 -35.22 -5.36 23.21
CA ASN A 38 -35.11 -4.78 21.86
C ASN A 38 -34.90 -5.82 20.75
N VAL A 39 -34.98 -7.13 21.06
CA VAL A 39 -34.74 -8.21 20.10
C VAL A 39 -36.03 -8.96 19.77
N LYS A 40 -36.39 -9.00 18.48
CA LYS A 40 -37.60 -9.66 17.95
C LYS A 40 -37.20 -10.93 17.19
N VAL A 41 -37.75 -12.07 17.60
CA VAL A 41 -37.54 -13.37 16.91
C VAL A 41 -38.69 -13.67 15.96
N ILE A 42 -38.39 -13.67 14.67
CA ILE A 42 -39.34 -13.85 13.57
C ILE A 42 -39.14 -15.24 12.96
N CYS A 43 -40.17 -16.07 13.07
CA CYS A 43 -40.16 -17.42 12.50
C CYS A 43 -40.75 -17.37 11.09
N GLU A 44 -39.92 -17.03 10.10
CA GLU A 44 -40.34 -16.81 8.72
C GLU A 44 -39.23 -17.19 7.74
N ASP A 45 -39.61 -17.44 6.49
CA ASP A 45 -38.69 -17.50 5.36
C ASP A 45 -38.06 -16.13 5.13
N ALA A 46 -36.73 -16.04 5.21
CA ALA A 46 -35.98 -14.80 5.04
C ALA A 46 -36.23 -14.10 3.69
N ARG A 47 -36.68 -14.82 2.66
CA ARG A 47 -37.06 -14.24 1.35
C ARG A 47 -38.31 -13.35 1.45
N LYS A 48 -39.21 -13.67 2.39
CA LYS A 48 -40.50 -13.00 2.57
C LYS A 48 -40.44 -11.87 3.59
N PHE A 49 -39.49 -11.93 4.53
CA PHE A 49 -39.31 -10.91 5.56
C PHE A 49 -39.26 -9.48 4.98
N ARG A 50 -40.05 -8.58 5.57
CA ARG A 50 -40.03 -7.13 5.33
C ARG A 50 -40.03 -6.41 6.67
N LEU A 51 -39.17 -5.38 6.81
CA LEU A 51 -39.03 -4.65 8.08
C LEU A 51 -40.33 -3.95 8.48
N GLY A 52 -41.03 -3.33 7.52
CA GLY A 52 -42.28 -2.60 7.75
C GLY A 52 -43.44 -3.45 8.27
N ASP A 53 -43.38 -4.77 8.14
CA ASP A 53 -44.40 -5.67 8.71
C ASP A 53 -44.29 -5.75 10.25
N TYR A 54 -43.16 -5.31 10.81
CA TYR A 54 -42.83 -5.44 12.24
C TYR A 54 -42.47 -4.09 12.92
N GLU A 55 -42.42 -3.00 12.16
CA GLU A 55 -42.27 -1.64 12.65
C GLU A 55 -43.63 -0.94 12.58
N TYR A 56 -44.16 -0.57 13.75
CA TYR A 56 -45.46 0.09 13.87
C TYR A 56 -45.23 1.60 13.86
N GLU A 57 -45.76 2.32 12.87
CA GLU A 57 -45.84 3.80 12.96
C GLU A 57 -47.04 4.19 13.86
N PRO A 58 -46.86 5.00 14.90
CA PRO A 58 -47.96 5.66 15.60
C PRO A 58 -48.29 7.00 14.94
N SER A 59 -49.02 6.97 13.83
CA SER A 59 -49.83 8.09 13.31
C SER A 59 -50.85 7.49 12.34
N GLY A 60 -52.13 7.36 12.66
CA GLY A 60 -52.98 8.50 13.00
C GLY A 60 -53.65 9.08 11.74
N ASP A 61 -54.29 8.26 10.90
CA ASP A 61 -55.64 8.59 10.40
C ASP A 61 -56.35 7.38 9.80
N LEU A 62 -57.61 7.22 10.17
CA LEU A 62 -58.54 6.24 9.61
C LEU A 62 -58.91 6.69 8.19
N THR A 63 -58.67 5.82 7.20
CA THR A 63 -59.52 5.50 6.02
C THR A 63 -58.69 5.25 4.76
N SER A 64 -58.49 3.99 4.40
CA SER A 64 -58.71 3.52 3.01
C SER A 64 -58.71 2.00 2.96
N ALA A 65 -59.61 1.48 2.15
CA ALA A 65 -60.02 0.08 2.11
C ALA A 65 -58.97 -0.87 1.52
N ARG A 66 -59.03 -2.12 1.98
CA ARG A 66 -58.35 -3.31 1.45
C ARG A 66 -58.38 -3.33 -0.09
N SER A 67 -57.20 -3.37 -0.71
CA SER A 67 -57.00 -3.78 -2.11
C SER A 67 -56.00 -4.95 -2.15
N PRO A 68 -56.16 -5.93 -3.07
CA PRO A 68 -55.31 -7.13 -3.10
C PRO A 68 -53.91 -6.82 -3.68
N PRO A 69 -52.89 -7.66 -3.41
CA PRO A 69 -51.51 -7.31 -3.72
C PRO A 69 -51.27 -7.36 -5.24
N ARG A 70 -50.93 -6.21 -5.83
CA ARG A 70 -50.39 -6.14 -7.19
C ARG A 70 -48.91 -6.49 -7.14
N TYR A 71 -48.53 -7.56 -7.84
CA TYR A 71 -47.17 -8.09 -7.97
C TYR A 71 -46.18 -7.13 -8.65
N PHE A 72 -46.65 -5.98 -9.16
CA PHE A 72 -45.86 -4.94 -9.83
C PHE A 72 -46.33 -3.55 -9.40
N SER A 73 -45.85 -3.09 -8.24
CA SER A 73 -45.82 -1.66 -7.90
C SER A 73 -44.67 -1.39 -6.92
N GLN A 74 -43.51 -1.06 -7.46
CA GLN A 74 -42.40 -0.48 -6.68
C GLN A 74 -42.68 1.01 -6.46
N LYS A 75 -42.83 1.41 -5.19
CA LYS A 75 -42.64 2.77 -4.60
C LYS A 75 -43.02 2.67 -3.10
N LEU A 76 -42.30 3.15 -2.08
CA LEU A 76 -41.14 4.06 -1.91
C LEU A 76 -40.22 3.51 -0.78
N PRO A 77 -38.95 3.94 -0.65
CA PRO A 77 -38.30 4.06 0.65
C PRO A 77 -38.34 5.52 1.11
N GLU A 78 -39.22 5.86 2.06
CA GLU A 78 -39.29 7.22 2.58
C GLU A 78 -39.01 7.39 4.07
N HIS A 79 -38.81 6.34 4.89
CA HIS A 79 -37.89 6.25 6.06
C HIS A 79 -37.95 4.82 6.65
N GLY A 80 -36.82 4.25 7.10
CA GLY A 80 -36.73 2.94 7.80
C GLY A 80 -36.13 1.77 7.00
N GLY A 81 -34.82 1.56 7.10
CA GLY A 81 -34.11 0.39 6.59
C GLY A 81 -33.11 -0.11 7.63
N ALA A 82 -32.63 -1.35 7.51
CA ALA A 82 -31.69 -1.91 8.47
C ALA A 82 -30.30 -1.26 8.33
N ASP A 83 -29.76 -0.67 9.40
CA ASP A 83 -28.40 -0.12 9.43
C ASP A 83 -27.32 -1.21 9.34
N LEU A 84 -27.64 -2.41 9.85
CA LEU A 84 -26.77 -3.56 9.82
C LEU A 84 -27.57 -4.80 9.46
N VAL A 85 -27.13 -5.50 8.42
CA VAL A 85 -27.61 -6.84 8.10
C VAL A 85 -26.44 -7.80 8.20
N THR A 86 -26.63 -8.92 8.90
CA THR A 86 -25.59 -9.96 9.02
C THR A 86 -26.13 -11.31 8.59
N MET A 87 -25.37 -12.04 7.78
CA MET A 87 -25.62 -13.42 7.41
C MET A 87 -24.40 -14.26 7.78
N SER A 88 -24.59 -15.29 8.60
CA SER A 88 -23.52 -16.20 9.00
C SER A 88 -23.95 -17.62 8.70
N TYR A 89 -23.28 -18.24 7.72
CA TYR A 89 -23.62 -19.56 7.16
C TYR A 89 -25.12 -19.68 6.87
N ALA A 90 -25.61 -18.83 5.96
CA ALA A 90 -27.03 -18.71 5.67
C ALA A 90 -27.30 -18.64 4.16
N LEU A 91 -26.49 -17.90 3.40
CA LEU A 91 -26.68 -17.71 1.97
C LEU A 91 -26.49 -19.02 1.20
N SER A 92 -25.56 -19.89 1.62
CA SER A 92 -25.35 -21.22 1.04
C SER A 92 -26.51 -22.20 1.28
N MET A 93 -27.29 -22.01 2.35
CA MET A 93 -28.41 -22.88 2.73
C MET A 93 -29.74 -22.47 2.08
N ILE A 94 -29.84 -21.27 1.51
CA ILE A 94 -31.09 -20.75 0.92
C ILE A 94 -31.12 -21.10 -0.58
N PRO A 95 -32.04 -21.95 -1.06
CA PRO A 95 -32.02 -22.39 -2.46
C PRO A 95 -32.18 -21.25 -3.47
N ASP A 96 -33.18 -20.40 -3.28
CA ASP A 96 -33.45 -19.23 -4.12
C ASP A 96 -32.81 -17.96 -3.52
N TYR A 97 -31.48 -17.88 -3.64
CA TYR A 97 -30.69 -16.78 -3.10
C TYR A 97 -30.79 -15.49 -3.92
N TYR A 98 -31.26 -15.55 -5.17
CA TYR A 98 -31.48 -14.37 -6.00
C TYR A 98 -32.55 -13.48 -5.37
N SER A 99 -33.73 -14.04 -5.10
CA SER A 99 -34.84 -13.34 -4.46
C SER A 99 -34.47 -12.76 -3.08
N LEU A 100 -33.64 -13.49 -2.32
CA LEU A 100 -33.11 -13.01 -1.04
C LEU A 100 -32.16 -11.83 -1.23
N THR A 101 -31.16 -11.97 -2.10
CA THR A 101 -30.15 -10.91 -2.33
C THR A 101 -30.83 -9.63 -2.81
N ASP A 102 -31.87 -9.76 -3.65
CA ASP A 102 -32.68 -8.65 -4.14
C ASP A 102 -33.51 -7.98 -3.04
N SER A 103 -34.09 -8.76 -2.12
CA SER A 103 -34.80 -8.21 -0.97
C SER A 103 -33.87 -7.47 -0.02
N LEU A 104 -32.64 -7.96 0.17
CA LEU A 104 -31.62 -7.32 1.00
C LEU A 104 -31.23 -5.93 0.49
N VAL A 105 -31.21 -5.71 -0.82
CA VAL A 105 -30.97 -4.37 -1.39
C VAL A 105 -32.04 -3.39 -0.92
N SER A 106 -33.29 -3.83 -0.87
CA SER A 106 -34.42 -3.02 -0.41
C SER A 106 -34.42 -2.83 1.11
N LEU A 107 -34.00 -3.86 1.86
CA LEU A 107 -33.96 -3.86 3.32
C LEU A 107 -32.85 -2.97 3.90
N LEU A 108 -31.67 -2.96 3.29
CA LEU A 108 -30.50 -2.25 3.81
C LEU A 108 -30.72 -0.73 3.77
N ALA A 109 -30.41 0.00 4.85
CA ALA A 109 -30.47 1.46 4.82
C ALA A 109 -29.48 2.05 3.78
N PRO A 110 -29.68 3.31 3.31
CA PRO A 110 -28.72 3.99 2.43
C PRO A 110 -27.27 3.98 2.94
N ASN A 111 -27.10 4.16 4.25
CA ASN A 111 -25.80 4.13 4.94
C ASN A 111 -25.52 2.80 5.64
N GLY A 112 -26.35 1.78 5.38
CA GLY A 112 -26.28 0.50 6.05
C GLY A 112 -25.15 -0.37 5.53
N VAL A 113 -24.70 -1.29 6.38
CA VAL A 113 -23.64 -2.26 6.07
C VAL A 113 -24.20 -3.69 6.08
N LEU A 114 -23.83 -4.48 5.08
CA LEU A 114 -24.15 -5.90 4.97
C LEU A 114 -22.90 -6.74 5.21
N GLY A 115 -22.92 -7.59 6.23
CA GLY A 115 -21.87 -8.56 6.53
C GLY A 115 -22.30 -9.97 6.19
N VAL A 116 -21.53 -10.67 5.35
CA VAL A 116 -21.77 -12.07 4.98
C VAL A 116 -20.54 -12.90 5.30
N VAL A 117 -20.73 -13.97 6.08
CA VAL A 117 -19.72 -15.00 6.31
C VAL A 117 -20.30 -16.33 5.86
N ASP A 118 -19.71 -16.95 4.84
CA ASP A 118 -20.26 -18.19 4.30
C ASP A 118 -19.18 -19.08 3.69
N PHE A 119 -19.52 -20.34 3.45
CA PHE A 119 -18.67 -21.29 2.76
C PHE A 119 -18.76 -21.10 1.25
N TYR A 120 -17.70 -21.48 0.55
CA TYR A 120 -17.65 -21.32 -0.90
C TYR A 120 -16.68 -22.31 -1.54
N VAL A 121 -16.84 -22.53 -2.84
CA VAL A 121 -15.81 -23.14 -3.66
C VAL A 121 -15.73 -22.45 -5.02
N GLN A 122 -14.59 -21.83 -5.33
CA GLN A 122 -14.41 -21.08 -6.58
C GLN A 122 -13.04 -21.34 -7.22
N SER A 123 -13.02 -21.41 -8.54
CA SER A 123 -11.81 -21.44 -9.38
C SER A 123 -11.36 -20.01 -9.71
N ALA A 124 -10.09 -19.83 -10.06
CA ALA A 124 -9.58 -18.52 -10.49
C ALA A 124 -10.22 -18.07 -11.81
N ALA A 125 -10.56 -19.03 -12.67
CA ALA A 125 -11.31 -18.77 -13.91
C ALA A 125 -12.67 -18.11 -13.66
N ASP A 126 -13.28 -18.32 -12.49
CA ASP A 126 -14.61 -17.80 -12.18
C ASP A 126 -14.58 -16.29 -11.88
N PHE A 127 -13.46 -15.74 -11.38
CA PHE A 127 -13.41 -14.38 -10.85
C PHE A 127 -12.30 -13.47 -11.42
N ASN A 128 -11.28 -14.02 -12.09
CA ASN A 128 -10.11 -13.22 -12.54
C ASN A 128 -10.46 -12.08 -13.50
N PHE A 129 -11.59 -12.15 -14.21
CA PHE A 129 -12.03 -11.10 -15.13
C PHE A 129 -12.75 -9.92 -14.44
N ARG A 130 -13.04 -10.01 -13.14
CA ARG A 130 -13.83 -9.01 -12.40
C ARG A 130 -12.94 -8.00 -11.67
N ASN A 131 -13.15 -6.71 -11.90
CA ASN A 131 -12.40 -5.62 -11.28
C ASN A 131 -13.12 -4.96 -10.08
N TYR A 132 -14.34 -5.39 -9.77
CA TYR A 132 -15.19 -4.82 -8.70
C TYR A 132 -15.16 -5.60 -7.39
N THR A 133 -14.34 -6.64 -7.31
CA THR A 133 -14.18 -7.43 -6.09
C THR A 133 -13.27 -6.70 -5.08
N GLY A 134 -13.27 -7.17 -3.83
CA GLY A 134 -12.36 -6.67 -2.80
C GLY A 134 -10.91 -7.18 -2.91
N GLY A 135 -10.62 -8.10 -3.84
CA GLY A 135 -9.33 -8.77 -3.98
C GLY A 135 -9.45 -10.30 -4.04
N PHE A 136 -8.34 -10.96 -4.34
CA PHE A 136 -8.33 -12.39 -4.71
C PHE A 136 -7.56 -13.29 -3.74
N THR A 137 -6.93 -12.73 -2.71
CA THR A 137 -6.06 -13.47 -1.78
C THR A 137 -6.81 -14.63 -1.14
N GLY A 138 -6.31 -15.85 -1.33
CA GLY A 138 -6.93 -17.07 -0.78
C GLY A 138 -8.27 -17.46 -1.41
N ARG A 139 -8.75 -16.77 -2.46
CA ARG A 139 -10.06 -17.05 -3.09
C ARG A 139 -10.03 -18.38 -3.86
N HIS A 140 -8.96 -18.67 -4.60
CA HIS A 140 -8.85 -19.92 -5.37
C HIS A 140 -8.95 -21.19 -4.50
N VAL A 141 -9.76 -22.15 -4.95
CA VAL A 141 -9.83 -23.52 -4.43
C VAL A 141 -9.48 -24.46 -5.57
N ASN A 142 -8.55 -25.40 -5.35
CA ASN A 142 -8.13 -26.37 -6.38
C ASN A 142 -9.26 -27.33 -6.76
N PHE A 143 -9.13 -28.02 -7.89
CA PHE A 143 -10.17 -28.91 -8.44
C PHE A 143 -10.68 -29.94 -7.42
N PHE A 144 -9.77 -30.67 -6.75
CA PHE A 144 -10.13 -31.70 -5.79
C PHE A 144 -10.90 -31.14 -4.59
N GLY A 145 -10.46 -30.02 -4.04
CA GLY A 145 -11.16 -29.34 -2.95
C GLY A 145 -12.55 -28.89 -3.37
N ARG A 146 -12.71 -28.33 -4.58
CA ARG A 146 -14.03 -27.94 -5.08
C ARG A 146 -14.96 -29.14 -5.22
N ALA A 147 -14.48 -30.25 -5.79
CA ALA A 147 -15.28 -31.45 -5.99
C ALA A 147 -15.69 -32.08 -4.65
N PHE A 148 -14.73 -32.24 -3.72
CA PHE A 148 -14.98 -32.82 -2.41
C PHE A 148 -15.98 -32.00 -1.59
N TRP A 149 -15.76 -30.69 -1.43
CA TRP A 149 -16.61 -29.86 -0.60
C TRP A 149 -18.01 -29.68 -1.18
N ARG A 150 -18.16 -29.63 -2.51
CA ARG A 150 -19.50 -29.65 -3.14
C ARG A 150 -20.24 -30.92 -2.79
N ALA A 151 -19.63 -32.08 -3.01
CA ALA A 151 -20.25 -33.37 -2.71
C ALA A 151 -20.60 -33.49 -1.22
N TRP A 152 -19.72 -33.05 -0.32
CA TRP A 152 -19.94 -33.10 1.12
C TRP A 152 -21.15 -32.27 1.56
N PHE A 153 -21.25 -31.02 1.10
CA PHE A 153 -22.35 -30.12 1.48
C PHE A 153 -23.68 -30.49 0.81
N ASP A 154 -23.63 -31.10 -0.38
CA ASP A 154 -24.82 -31.56 -1.09
C ASP A 154 -25.56 -32.68 -0.33
N LEU A 155 -24.85 -33.48 0.49
CA LEU A 155 -25.47 -34.48 1.38
C LEU A 155 -26.48 -33.84 2.35
N ASP A 156 -26.21 -32.61 2.80
CA ASP A 156 -27.08 -31.82 3.68
C ASP A 156 -27.96 -30.81 2.89
N ARG A 157 -28.00 -30.94 1.55
CA ARG A 157 -28.70 -30.02 0.62
C ARG A 157 -28.21 -28.57 0.70
N VAL A 158 -26.95 -28.37 1.07
CA VAL A 158 -26.31 -27.06 1.08
C VAL A 158 -25.50 -26.89 -0.20
N SER A 159 -25.71 -25.78 -0.90
CA SER A 159 -25.16 -25.59 -2.24
C SER A 159 -24.01 -24.57 -2.19
N LEU A 160 -22.80 -25.02 -2.49
CA LEU A 160 -21.59 -24.17 -2.48
C LEU A 160 -21.28 -23.56 -3.85
N GLU A 161 -22.30 -23.23 -4.63
CA GLU A 161 -22.11 -22.67 -5.98
C GLU A 161 -21.39 -21.31 -5.97
N PRO A 162 -20.43 -21.08 -6.89
CA PRO A 162 -19.75 -19.78 -7.06
C PRO A 162 -20.70 -18.59 -7.18
N SER A 163 -21.82 -18.81 -7.86
CA SER A 163 -22.77 -17.78 -8.26
C SER A 163 -23.42 -17.07 -7.07
N ARG A 164 -23.48 -17.69 -5.89
CA ARG A 164 -24.02 -17.08 -4.66
C ARG A 164 -23.24 -15.85 -4.23
N ARG A 165 -21.92 -16.00 -4.14
CA ARG A 165 -21.02 -14.88 -3.82
C ARG A 165 -20.93 -13.91 -4.99
N ASP A 166 -20.88 -14.41 -6.21
CA ASP A 166 -20.75 -13.55 -7.39
C ASP A 166 -21.96 -12.62 -7.55
N TYR A 167 -23.16 -13.13 -7.31
CA TYR A 167 -24.37 -12.32 -7.35
C TYR A 167 -24.43 -11.32 -6.20
N LEU A 168 -23.97 -11.70 -5.00
CA LEU A 168 -23.81 -10.78 -3.87
C LEU A 168 -22.85 -9.62 -4.22
N GLU A 169 -21.66 -9.94 -4.73
CA GLU A 169 -20.67 -8.94 -5.17
C GLU A 169 -21.16 -8.12 -6.39
N TYR A 170 -22.06 -8.68 -7.21
CA TYR A 170 -22.69 -7.97 -8.33
C TYR A 170 -23.83 -7.05 -7.91
N ARG A 171 -24.54 -7.33 -6.80
CA ARG A 171 -25.70 -6.54 -6.34
C ARG A 171 -25.35 -5.45 -5.32
N PHE A 172 -24.18 -5.51 -4.73
CA PHE A 172 -23.72 -4.61 -3.68
C PHE A 172 -22.32 -4.05 -3.99
N GLY A 173 -21.99 -2.90 -3.39
CA GLY A 173 -20.62 -2.40 -3.36
C GLY A 173 -19.80 -3.19 -2.35
N THR A 174 -18.60 -3.64 -2.72
CA THR A 174 -17.71 -4.37 -1.80
C THR A 174 -16.81 -3.39 -1.04
N ILE A 175 -16.93 -3.36 0.29
CA ILE A 175 -16.08 -2.55 1.17
C ILE A 175 -14.82 -3.36 1.55
N LEU A 176 -15.01 -4.52 2.18
CA LEU A 176 -13.93 -5.41 2.62
C LEU A 176 -14.26 -6.86 2.26
N THR A 177 -13.23 -7.66 1.99
CA THR A 177 -13.37 -9.11 1.89
C THR A 177 -12.14 -9.79 2.47
N ALA A 178 -12.31 -11.00 2.96
CA ALA A 178 -11.23 -11.90 3.33
C ALA A 178 -11.62 -13.34 3.02
N ASN A 179 -10.66 -14.15 2.60
CA ASN A 179 -10.85 -15.58 2.34
C ASN A 179 -9.94 -16.37 3.27
N SER A 180 -10.47 -17.45 3.83
CA SER A 180 -9.71 -18.28 4.75
C SER A 180 -10.18 -19.74 4.71
N ARG A 181 -9.51 -20.58 5.48
CA ARG A 181 -9.73 -22.02 5.57
C ARG A 181 -9.85 -22.38 7.04
N ASN A 182 -10.89 -23.13 7.40
CA ASN A 182 -11.06 -23.58 8.78
C ASN A 182 -10.34 -24.92 8.96
N ASN A 183 -9.19 -24.87 9.62
CA ASN A 183 -8.33 -26.04 9.86
C ASN A 183 -8.98 -27.08 10.80
N ALA A 184 -9.85 -26.66 11.73
CA ALA A 184 -10.52 -27.56 12.66
C ALA A 184 -11.60 -28.41 11.99
N LEU A 185 -12.22 -27.87 10.93
CA LEU A 185 -13.26 -28.53 10.14
C LEU A 185 -12.72 -28.99 8.78
N GLY A 186 -11.55 -29.64 8.78
CA GLY A 186 -11.02 -30.30 7.59
C GLY A 186 -10.47 -29.38 6.49
N PHE A 187 -10.15 -28.12 6.79
CA PHE A 187 -9.67 -27.11 5.83
C PHE A 187 -10.77 -26.53 4.92
N ILE A 188 -12.01 -26.47 5.42
CA ILE A 188 -13.15 -25.96 4.65
C ILE A 188 -12.97 -24.48 4.26
N PRO A 189 -13.23 -24.09 2.99
CA PRO A 189 -13.15 -22.71 2.53
C PRO A 189 -14.35 -21.87 2.96
N TYR A 190 -14.06 -20.73 3.58
CA TYR A 190 -15.04 -19.70 3.89
C TYR A 190 -14.53 -18.31 3.51
N TYR A 191 -15.47 -17.40 3.30
CA TYR A 191 -15.19 -16.00 3.08
C TYR A 191 -15.89 -15.14 4.12
N ILE A 192 -15.30 -13.98 4.38
CA ILE A 192 -15.89 -12.85 5.09
C ILE A 192 -16.03 -11.75 4.05
N TRP A 193 -17.20 -11.16 3.94
CA TRP A 193 -17.48 -10.09 3.01
C TRP A 193 -18.30 -9.02 3.72
N VAL A 194 -17.91 -7.77 3.51
CA VAL A 194 -18.58 -6.58 4.02
C VAL A 194 -18.87 -5.70 2.83
N GLY A 195 -20.12 -5.30 2.66
CA GLY A 195 -20.52 -4.43 1.58
C GLY A 195 -21.62 -3.44 1.96
N CYS A 196 -21.99 -2.63 1.00
CA CYS A 196 -22.98 -1.57 1.10
C CYS A 196 -23.82 -1.50 -0.18
N ARG A 197 -24.81 -0.62 -0.21
CA ARG A 197 -25.50 -0.29 -1.46
C ARG A 197 -24.52 0.23 -2.51
N GLN A 198 -24.81 -0.06 -3.78
CA GLN A 198 -23.97 0.36 -4.92
C GLN A 198 -23.95 1.88 -5.13
N THR A 199 -25.00 2.58 -4.70
CA THR A 199 -25.07 4.04 -4.75
C THR A 199 -24.25 4.61 -3.60
N PRO A 200 -23.17 5.35 -3.85
CA PRO A 200 -22.46 6.04 -2.78
C PRO A 200 -23.28 7.28 -2.36
N PHE A 201 -23.19 7.60 -1.08
CA PHE A 201 -23.72 8.75 -0.35
C PHE A 201 -24.06 10.01 -1.18
N SER A 202 -25.36 10.34 -1.28
CA SER A 202 -25.97 11.67 -1.12
C SER A 202 -27.37 11.70 -1.76
N SER A 203 -28.34 12.32 -1.09
CA SER A 203 -29.73 12.50 -1.51
C SER A 203 -29.93 13.52 -2.64
N SER A 204 -28.89 13.90 -3.38
CA SER A 204 -29.02 14.87 -4.47
C SER A 204 -27.78 14.90 -5.40
N SER A 205 -27.51 13.85 -6.18
CA SER A 205 -26.54 13.91 -7.30
C SER A 205 -26.36 12.56 -8.00
N LEU A 206 -26.26 12.56 -9.33
CA LEU A 206 -26.02 11.37 -10.16
C LEU A 206 -24.69 10.66 -9.78
N PRO A 207 -24.53 9.34 -10.03
CA PRO A 207 -23.27 8.61 -9.82
C PRO A 207 -22.03 9.28 -10.44
N ASN A 208 -22.23 10.05 -11.51
CA ASN A 208 -21.20 10.82 -12.20
C ASN A 208 -20.51 11.85 -11.28
N GLU A 209 -21.23 12.53 -10.40
CA GLU A 209 -20.63 13.56 -9.53
C GLU A 209 -19.66 12.96 -8.49
N ILE A 210 -19.94 11.75 -8.02
CA ILE A 210 -19.06 11.04 -7.08
C ILE A 210 -17.81 10.56 -7.80
N VAL A 211 -17.98 10.03 -9.01
CA VAL A 211 -16.86 9.64 -9.88
C VAL A 211 -16.00 10.85 -10.22
N GLU A 212 -16.60 12.00 -10.55
CA GLU A 212 -15.91 13.26 -10.81
C GLU A 212 -15.20 13.82 -9.57
N ARG A 213 -15.83 13.75 -8.39
CA ARG A 213 -15.19 14.15 -7.13
C ARG A 213 -13.97 13.29 -6.81
N ILE A 214 -14.09 11.97 -7.00
CA ILE A 214 -12.99 11.03 -6.78
C ILE A 214 -11.89 11.22 -7.83
N ASP A 215 -12.26 11.48 -9.09
CA ASP A 215 -11.33 11.82 -10.16
C ASP A 215 -10.54 13.09 -9.79
N ALA A 216 -11.21 14.15 -9.34
CA ALA A 216 -10.56 15.39 -8.90
C ALA A 216 -9.63 15.18 -7.70
N LEU A 217 -10.01 14.33 -6.74
CA LEU A 217 -9.14 13.95 -5.65
C LEU A 217 -7.89 13.20 -6.15
N ALA A 218 -7.99 12.42 -7.22
CA ALA A 218 -6.92 11.61 -7.77
C ALA A 218 -5.99 12.35 -8.78
N THR A 219 -6.52 13.25 -9.61
CA THR A 219 -5.79 13.86 -10.76
C THR A 219 -5.20 15.25 -10.50
N GLU A 220 -5.35 15.79 -9.29
CA GLU A 220 -5.02 17.20 -9.00
C GLU A 220 -5.79 18.22 -9.85
N SER A 221 -6.90 17.83 -10.49
CA SER A 221 -7.63 18.72 -11.39
C SER A 221 -8.18 19.96 -10.65
N PRO A 222 -7.79 21.19 -11.04
CA PRO A 222 -8.21 22.43 -10.39
C PRO A 222 -9.67 22.81 -10.68
N TYR A 223 -10.39 22.08 -11.53
CA TYR A 223 -11.78 22.36 -11.90
C TYR A 223 -12.77 22.27 -10.72
N LEU A 224 -12.39 21.66 -9.60
CA LEU A 224 -13.29 21.39 -8.47
C LEU A 224 -12.76 21.88 -7.11
N ALA A 225 -11.74 22.74 -7.08
CA ALA A 225 -11.34 23.45 -5.86
C ALA A 225 -12.26 24.68 -5.62
N PRO A 226 -12.56 25.06 -4.37
CA PRO A 226 -13.35 26.26 -4.08
C PRO A 226 -12.73 27.49 -4.75
N ALA A 227 -13.59 28.38 -5.27
CA ALA A 227 -13.31 29.50 -6.17
C ALA A 227 -12.15 30.45 -5.79
N ASN A 228 -11.58 30.33 -4.60
CA ASN A 228 -10.54 31.22 -4.08
C ASN A 228 -9.09 30.86 -4.50
N LYS A 229 -8.84 29.74 -5.20
CA LYS A 229 -7.46 29.34 -5.64
C LYS A 229 -7.13 29.62 -7.11
N GLN A 230 -8.06 30.15 -7.91
CA GLN A 230 -7.86 30.38 -9.36
C GLN A 230 -6.88 31.53 -9.69
N SER A 231 -6.44 32.32 -8.72
CA SER A 231 -5.59 33.51 -8.95
C SER A 231 -4.09 33.21 -9.13
N ALA A 232 -3.62 31.99 -8.88
CA ALA A 232 -2.18 31.66 -8.88
C ALA A 232 -1.67 30.88 -10.12
N ILE A 233 -2.53 30.62 -11.11
CA ILE A 233 -2.18 29.76 -12.26
C ILE A 233 -1.51 30.58 -13.39
N SER A 234 -0.26 30.22 -13.68
CA SER A 234 0.55 30.83 -14.76
C SER A 234 -0.14 30.75 -16.13
N ALA A 235 0.12 31.73 -17.00
CA ALA A 235 -0.49 31.80 -18.34
C ALA A 235 -0.18 30.57 -19.22
N LEU A 236 0.95 29.90 -18.98
CA LEU A 236 1.34 28.66 -19.67
C LEU A 236 0.48 27.47 -19.24
N ALA A 237 0.19 27.34 -17.94
CA ALA A 237 -0.69 26.28 -17.43
C ALA A 237 -2.11 26.41 -18.00
N ARG A 238 -2.63 27.63 -18.10
CA ARG A 238 -3.94 27.92 -18.74
C ARG A 238 -3.98 27.64 -20.25
N ALA A 239 -2.86 27.85 -20.96
CA ALA A 239 -2.78 27.57 -22.39
C ALA A 239 -2.68 26.06 -22.67
N VAL A 240 -1.94 25.32 -21.85
CA VAL A 240 -1.84 23.86 -21.93
C VAL A 240 -3.15 23.18 -21.51
N GLU A 241 -3.86 23.70 -20.50
CA GLU A 241 -5.20 23.23 -20.10
C GLU A 241 -6.24 23.29 -21.24
N LYS A 242 -6.17 24.30 -22.11
CA LYS A 242 -7.09 24.45 -23.25
C LYS A 242 -6.79 23.51 -24.42
N SER A 243 -5.59 22.95 -24.48
CA SER A 243 -5.12 22.10 -25.59
C SER A 243 -4.85 20.65 -25.20
N ALA A 244 -4.79 20.32 -23.91
CA ALA A 244 -4.49 18.98 -23.43
C ALA A 244 -5.76 18.10 -23.45
N PRO A 245 -5.67 16.83 -23.91
CA PRO A 245 -6.73 15.87 -23.64
C PRO A 245 -6.95 15.79 -22.12
N GLU A 246 -8.21 15.77 -21.72
CA GLU A 246 -8.61 15.79 -20.31
C GLU A 246 -7.92 14.63 -19.56
N ILE A 247 -6.98 14.93 -18.67
CA ILE A 247 -6.21 13.90 -17.96
C ILE A 247 -7.15 13.26 -16.92
N ARG A 248 -7.67 12.07 -17.24
CA ARG A 248 -8.55 11.30 -16.35
C ARG A 248 -7.76 10.29 -15.52
N SER A 249 -8.26 10.00 -14.32
CA SER A 249 -7.66 8.97 -13.45
C SER A 249 -8.04 7.56 -13.91
N LYS A 250 -7.21 6.58 -13.54
CA LYS A 250 -7.55 5.16 -13.71
C LYS A 250 -8.84 4.76 -13.00
N ALA A 251 -9.16 5.43 -11.88
CA ALA A 251 -10.39 5.19 -11.15
C ALA A 251 -11.59 5.61 -12.01
N PHE A 252 -11.51 6.78 -12.64
CA PHE A 252 -12.51 7.27 -13.59
C PHE A 252 -12.71 6.30 -14.75
N ASP A 253 -11.62 5.87 -15.41
CA ASP A 253 -11.71 4.93 -16.54
C ASP A 253 -12.38 3.60 -16.13
N ALA A 254 -11.98 3.05 -14.97
CA ALA A 254 -12.58 1.83 -14.43
C ALA A 254 -14.06 2.01 -14.04
N ALA A 255 -14.42 3.19 -13.52
CA ALA A 255 -15.81 3.51 -13.21
C ALA A 255 -16.65 3.60 -14.48
N VAL A 256 -16.20 4.33 -15.50
CA VAL A 256 -16.90 4.44 -16.79
C VAL A 256 -17.08 3.07 -17.42
N GLN A 257 -16.02 2.26 -17.47
CA GLN A 257 -16.08 0.90 -18.00
C GLN A 257 -17.13 0.07 -17.26
N ASN A 258 -17.12 0.07 -15.93
CA ASN A 258 -18.05 -0.73 -15.14
C ASN A 258 -19.49 -0.25 -15.26
N LEU A 259 -19.73 1.07 -15.16
CA LEU A 259 -21.07 1.65 -15.30
C LEU A 259 -21.65 1.38 -16.68
N SER A 260 -20.84 1.45 -17.75
CA SER A 260 -21.29 1.14 -19.12
C SER A 260 -21.72 -0.32 -19.29
N ALA A 261 -21.15 -1.22 -18.48
CA ALA A 261 -21.44 -2.65 -18.47
C ALA A 261 -22.45 -3.06 -17.38
N ASN A 262 -23.09 -2.10 -16.69
CA ASN A 262 -23.94 -2.33 -15.51
C ASN A 262 -23.27 -3.15 -14.41
N LEU A 263 -21.95 -2.97 -14.23
CA LEU A 263 -21.17 -3.60 -13.18
C LEU A 263 -21.00 -2.65 -11.98
N PRO A 264 -20.86 -3.17 -10.75
CA PRO A 264 -20.53 -2.35 -9.60
C PRO A 264 -19.20 -1.61 -9.78
N LEU A 265 -19.05 -0.47 -9.11
CA LEU A 265 -17.75 0.21 -9.05
C LEU A 265 -16.70 -0.66 -8.33
N PRO A 266 -15.40 -0.46 -8.61
CA PRO A 266 -14.32 -1.05 -7.83
C PRO A 266 -14.45 -0.83 -6.32
N SER A 267 -13.94 -1.77 -5.51
CA SER A 267 -13.97 -1.67 -4.04
C SER A 267 -13.33 -0.38 -3.48
N PHE A 268 -12.43 0.25 -4.25
CA PHE A 268 -11.87 1.57 -3.96
C PHE A 268 -12.94 2.65 -3.71
N PHE A 269 -14.07 2.62 -4.44
CA PHE A 269 -15.13 3.64 -4.35
C PHE A 269 -15.98 3.54 -3.08
N TYR A 270 -15.87 2.45 -2.33
CA TYR A 270 -16.65 2.20 -1.11
C TYR A 270 -15.79 2.25 0.16
N GLN A 271 -14.54 2.71 0.05
CA GLN A 271 -13.64 2.83 1.20
C GLN A 271 -13.86 4.16 1.94
N ASN A 272 -13.61 4.15 3.25
CA ASN A 272 -13.72 5.35 4.07
C ASN A 272 -12.64 6.39 3.73
N HIS A 273 -11.46 5.93 3.30
CA HIS A 273 -10.31 6.77 2.99
C HIS A 273 -9.89 6.59 1.54
N HIS A 274 -9.50 7.68 0.90
CA HIS A 274 -9.10 7.71 -0.52
C HIS A 274 -7.60 7.93 -0.69
N TRP A 275 -6.80 7.54 0.32
CA TRP A 275 -5.34 7.65 0.26
C TRP A 275 -4.74 6.74 -0.80
N ARG A 276 -5.25 5.50 -0.93
CA ARG A 276 -4.75 4.50 -1.88
C ARG A 276 -5.50 4.59 -3.20
N ILE A 277 -4.85 5.09 -4.25
CA ILE A 277 -5.45 5.23 -5.58
C ILE A 277 -5.74 3.86 -6.19
N TYR A 278 -6.84 3.77 -6.94
CA TYR A 278 -7.20 2.57 -7.68
C TYR A 278 -6.07 2.07 -8.58
N TYR A 279 -5.82 0.77 -8.49
CA TYR A 279 -4.96 0.02 -9.40
C TYR A 279 -5.59 -1.34 -9.71
N ASP A 280 -5.21 -1.87 -10.87
CA ASP A 280 -5.64 -3.18 -11.34
C ASP A 280 -4.64 -4.23 -10.85
N ASP A 281 -5.02 -5.00 -9.83
CA ASP A 281 -4.21 -6.06 -9.23
C ASP A 281 -4.03 -7.30 -10.12
N ARG A 282 -4.71 -7.35 -11.28
CA ARG A 282 -4.58 -8.43 -12.26
C ARG A 282 -3.36 -8.27 -13.15
N LEU A 283 -2.76 -7.08 -13.19
CA LEU A 283 -1.58 -6.83 -14.02
C LEU A 283 -0.35 -7.55 -13.44
N GLY A 284 0.30 -8.38 -14.26
CA GLY A 284 1.46 -9.19 -13.83
C GLY A 284 2.64 -8.37 -13.30
N LYS A 285 2.74 -7.09 -13.68
CA LYS A 285 3.77 -6.15 -13.16
C LYS A 285 3.71 -5.98 -11.64
N HIS A 286 2.54 -6.18 -11.02
CA HIS A 286 2.36 -6.06 -9.57
C HIS A 286 2.75 -7.33 -8.79
N THR A 287 2.90 -8.47 -9.47
CA THR A 287 3.21 -9.75 -8.81
C THR A 287 4.68 -10.17 -8.91
N GLN A 288 5.52 -9.36 -9.57
CA GLN A 288 6.94 -9.68 -9.80
C GLN A 288 7.76 -9.88 -8.51
N PHE A 289 7.30 -9.32 -7.38
CA PHE A 289 7.95 -9.45 -6.07
C PHE A 289 7.34 -10.54 -5.19
N SER A 290 6.64 -11.52 -5.78
CA SER A 290 6.06 -12.67 -5.06
C SER A 290 5.17 -12.29 -3.87
N ASN A 291 4.46 -11.16 -3.96
CA ASN A 291 3.66 -10.58 -2.87
C ASN A 291 4.45 -10.36 -1.57
N GLU A 292 5.73 -10.00 -1.66
CA GLU A 292 6.57 -9.60 -0.54
C GLU A 292 7.12 -8.18 -0.77
N TYR A 293 7.16 -7.36 0.28
CA TYR A 293 7.79 -6.04 0.22
C TYR A 293 9.30 -6.19 0.32
N ILE A 294 10.04 -5.31 -0.34
CA ILE A 294 11.50 -5.39 -0.36
C ILE A 294 12.08 -4.82 0.95
N TYR A 295 11.55 -3.69 1.40
CA TYR A 295 12.11 -2.92 2.50
C TYR A 295 11.10 -2.73 3.64
N ALA A 296 11.48 -3.10 4.86
CA ALA A 296 10.69 -2.82 6.07
C ALA A 296 10.95 -1.42 6.65
N PHE A 297 12.03 -0.77 6.22
CA PHE A 297 12.48 0.57 6.61
C PHE A 297 13.27 1.23 5.46
N THR A 298 13.42 2.55 5.46
CA THR A 298 14.13 3.28 4.40
C THR A 298 15.64 3.40 4.63
N TRP A 299 16.41 3.63 3.55
CA TRP A 299 17.87 3.82 3.58
C TRP A 299 18.27 5.26 3.21
N GLU A 300 17.39 6.22 3.48
CA GLU A 300 17.65 7.64 3.24
C GLU A 300 17.51 8.42 4.55
N ASP A 301 18.47 9.32 4.80
CA ASP A 301 18.44 10.14 6.00
C ASP A 301 17.35 11.22 5.90
N SER A 302 16.26 11.05 6.66
CA SER A 302 15.11 11.95 6.62
C SER A 302 15.46 13.36 7.11
N ARG A 303 16.47 13.52 7.98
CA ARG A 303 16.95 14.84 8.43
C ARG A 303 17.71 15.57 7.34
N VAL A 304 18.37 14.83 6.43
CA VAL A 304 19.01 15.44 5.26
C VAL A 304 17.94 15.92 4.29
N ASP A 305 16.92 15.11 4.07
CA ASP A 305 15.82 15.47 3.18
C ASP A 305 15.05 16.69 3.68
N GLU A 306 14.74 16.78 4.98
CA GLU A 306 14.15 17.97 5.59
C GLU A 306 15.00 19.23 5.36
N ARG A 307 16.33 19.16 5.57
CA ARG A 307 17.24 20.30 5.36
C ARG A 307 17.35 20.75 3.90
N LEU A 308 17.31 19.79 2.96
CA LEU A 308 17.47 20.06 1.53
C LEU A 308 16.16 20.51 0.88
N LEU A 309 15.05 19.88 1.26
CA LEU A 309 13.75 20.11 0.65
C LEU A 309 13.02 21.28 1.29
N GLN A 310 13.07 21.44 2.62
CA GLN A 310 12.38 22.52 3.33
C GLN A 310 10.93 22.66 2.87
N LEU A 311 10.16 21.56 3.01
CA LEU A 311 8.81 21.50 2.47
C LEU A 311 7.88 22.46 3.22
N GLY A 312 6.99 23.12 2.48
CA GLY A 312 5.96 24.01 3.01
C GLY A 312 4.56 23.70 2.48
N PRO A 313 3.53 24.42 2.94
CA PRO A 313 2.12 24.12 2.68
C PRO A 313 1.69 24.28 1.21
N ASP A 314 2.53 24.89 0.36
CA ASP A 314 2.29 25.02 -1.07
C ASP A 314 3.02 23.95 -1.91
N ASP A 315 3.78 23.07 -1.27
CA ASP A 315 4.55 22.04 -1.97
C ASP A 315 3.69 20.83 -2.36
N VAL A 316 3.92 20.37 -3.59
CA VAL A 316 3.40 19.14 -4.15
C VAL A 316 4.58 18.22 -4.38
N VAL A 317 4.63 17.13 -3.62
CA VAL A 317 5.79 16.24 -3.54
C VAL A 317 5.48 14.93 -4.25
N LEU A 318 6.37 14.50 -5.14
CA LEU A 318 6.39 13.17 -5.71
C LEU A 318 7.53 12.40 -5.02
N ALA A 319 7.28 11.21 -4.51
CA ALA A 319 8.33 10.41 -3.89
C ALA A 319 8.05 8.92 -4.05
N ILE A 320 9.12 8.13 -4.21
CA ILE A 320 9.01 6.67 -4.17
C ILE A 320 8.63 6.25 -2.74
N THR A 321 7.66 5.34 -2.60
CA THR A 321 7.10 4.94 -1.30
C THR A 321 8.14 4.22 -0.44
N SER A 322 8.83 3.21 -1.00
CA SER A 322 9.72 2.33 -0.23
C SER A 322 8.97 1.78 1.00
N ALA A 323 9.54 1.84 2.21
CA ALA A 323 8.87 1.43 3.43
C ALA A 323 7.85 2.46 3.98
N GLY A 324 7.72 3.63 3.35
CA GLY A 324 6.84 4.72 3.77
C GLY A 324 7.40 5.70 4.80
N ASP A 325 8.61 5.46 5.34
CA ASP A 325 9.17 6.28 6.44
C ASP A 325 9.43 7.72 6.00
N ASN A 326 10.01 7.91 4.81
CA ASN A 326 10.26 9.25 4.27
C ASN A 326 8.95 9.96 3.90
N ILE A 327 7.95 9.23 3.38
CA ILE A 327 6.62 9.77 3.09
C ILE A 327 5.99 10.36 4.36
N LEU A 328 6.09 9.65 5.49
CA LEU A 328 5.60 10.13 6.78
C LEU A 328 6.43 11.33 7.29
N SER A 329 7.74 11.33 7.04
CA SER A 329 8.61 12.47 7.34
C SER A 329 8.33 13.70 6.47
N TYR A 330 7.80 13.53 5.26
CA TYR A 330 7.34 14.64 4.42
C TYR A 330 5.97 15.11 4.88
N ALA A 331 5.06 14.19 5.22
CA ALA A 331 3.74 14.53 5.74
C ALA A 331 3.83 15.36 7.04
N SER A 332 4.81 15.09 7.91
CA SER A 332 5.00 15.86 9.15
C SER A 332 5.44 17.31 8.95
N GLN A 333 5.93 17.66 7.75
CA GLN A 333 6.24 19.04 7.34
C GLN A 333 5.02 19.80 6.79
N GLY A 334 3.89 19.11 6.58
CA GLY A 334 2.62 19.69 6.14
C GLY A 334 2.56 20.22 4.69
N PRO A 335 3.08 19.50 3.67
CA PRO A 335 2.93 19.90 2.28
C PRO A 335 1.47 19.85 1.81
N ALA A 336 1.14 20.56 0.73
CA ALA A 336 -0.20 20.54 0.14
C ALA A 336 -0.61 19.12 -0.29
N ARG A 337 0.35 18.37 -0.84
CA ARG A 337 0.10 17.05 -1.41
C ARG A 337 1.37 16.21 -1.48
N ILE A 338 1.21 14.90 -1.30
CA ILE A 338 2.26 13.90 -1.48
C ILE A 338 1.75 12.78 -2.37
N HIS A 339 2.45 12.53 -3.47
CA HIS A 339 2.28 11.40 -4.37
C HIS A 339 3.35 10.35 -4.02
N ALA A 340 2.98 9.38 -3.20
CA ALA A 340 3.81 8.22 -2.88
C ALA A 340 3.64 7.16 -3.99
N ILE A 341 4.73 6.71 -4.62
CA ILE A 341 4.69 5.79 -5.76
C ILE A 341 5.48 4.53 -5.47
N ASP A 342 4.88 3.36 -5.72
CA ASP A 342 5.61 2.10 -5.76
C ASP A 342 4.95 1.14 -6.75
N LEU A 343 5.76 0.38 -7.47
CA LEU A 343 5.25 -0.66 -8.36
C LEU A 343 4.75 -1.88 -7.57
N ASN A 344 5.36 -2.15 -6.41
CA ASN A 344 5.03 -3.26 -5.54
C ASN A 344 3.84 -2.90 -4.63
N PRO A 345 2.68 -3.55 -4.78
CA PRO A 345 1.52 -3.26 -3.95
C PRO A 345 1.78 -3.44 -2.45
N THR A 346 2.67 -4.36 -2.08
CA THR A 346 2.94 -4.72 -0.68
C THR A 346 3.76 -3.67 0.06
N GLN A 347 4.63 -2.93 -0.62
CA GLN A 347 5.27 -1.72 -0.07
C GLN A 347 4.22 -0.68 0.29
N ASN A 348 3.31 -0.42 -0.65
CA ASN A 348 2.21 0.50 -0.39
C ASN A 348 1.24 -0.03 0.70
N HIS A 349 1.04 -1.34 0.86
CA HIS A 349 0.26 -1.89 1.99
C HIS A 349 0.93 -1.63 3.35
N LEU A 350 2.27 -1.55 3.42
CA LEU A 350 2.99 -1.18 4.64
C LEU A 350 2.81 0.30 4.98
N LEU A 351 2.90 1.19 4.00
CA LEU A 351 2.58 2.60 4.21
C LEU A 351 1.13 2.77 4.68
N GLU A 352 0.19 2.08 4.03
CA GLU A 352 -1.23 2.11 4.38
C GLU A 352 -1.51 1.62 5.81
N LEU A 353 -0.81 0.56 6.25
CA LEU A 353 -0.88 0.09 7.64
C LEU A 353 -0.40 1.15 8.62
N LYS A 354 0.72 1.82 8.34
CA LYS A 354 1.26 2.89 9.21
C LYS A 354 0.25 4.03 9.36
N ILE A 355 -0.37 4.46 8.27
CA ILE A 355 -1.36 5.55 8.25
C ILE A 355 -2.63 5.15 9.01
N ALA A 356 -3.14 3.93 8.77
CA ALA A 356 -4.27 3.39 9.51
C ALA A 356 -3.98 3.37 11.02
N SER A 357 -2.75 3.02 11.43
CA SER A 357 -2.34 3.04 12.83
C SER A 357 -2.26 4.44 13.43
N PHE A 358 -1.79 5.46 12.69
CA PHE A 358 -1.87 6.86 13.18
C PHE A 358 -3.31 7.31 13.41
N THR A 359 -4.24 6.83 12.58
CA THR A 359 -5.65 7.24 12.63
C THR A 359 -6.43 6.53 13.75
N ALA A 360 -6.12 5.26 14.03
CA ALA A 360 -6.99 4.40 14.83
C ALA A 360 -6.39 3.89 16.15
N LEU A 361 -5.07 3.89 16.32
CA LEU A 361 -4.40 3.29 17.49
C LEU A 361 -3.77 4.36 18.36
N PRO A 362 -3.71 4.17 19.69
CA PRO A 362 -2.90 5.00 20.58
C PRO A 362 -1.40 4.81 20.33
N TYR A 363 -0.58 5.78 20.77
CA TYR A 363 0.86 5.79 20.53
C TYR A 363 1.58 4.53 21.00
N GLU A 364 1.15 3.92 22.11
CA GLU A 364 1.82 2.72 22.66
C GLU A 364 1.64 1.50 21.77
N ASP A 365 0.45 1.31 21.17
CA ASP A 365 0.23 0.20 20.25
C ASP A 365 0.90 0.47 18.90
N PHE A 366 0.90 1.73 18.45
CA PHE A 366 1.69 2.17 17.29
C PHE A 366 3.20 1.90 17.50
N TRP A 367 3.73 2.22 18.67
CA TRP A 367 5.14 1.99 19.02
C TRP A 367 5.49 0.51 19.08
N LYS A 368 4.64 -0.34 19.65
CA LYS A 368 4.87 -1.80 19.61
C LYS A 368 4.96 -2.29 18.16
N MET A 369 4.01 -1.88 17.32
CA MET A 369 3.97 -2.30 15.91
C MET A 369 5.20 -1.85 15.11
N PHE A 370 5.60 -0.57 15.19
CA PHE A 370 6.62 0.00 14.31
C PHE A 370 7.88 0.51 15.01
N GLY A 371 7.94 0.51 16.33
CA GLY A 371 9.16 0.68 17.11
C GLY A 371 9.77 -0.68 17.43
N GLU A 372 9.00 -1.56 18.08
CA GLU A 372 9.45 -2.90 18.45
C GLU A 372 9.31 -3.92 17.31
N GLY A 373 8.52 -3.61 16.28
CA GLY A 373 8.26 -4.53 15.16
C GLY A 373 7.35 -5.70 15.54
N LYS A 374 6.67 -5.67 16.70
CA LYS A 374 5.92 -6.79 17.27
C LYS A 374 4.70 -6.33 18.06
N HIS A 375 3.61 -7.09 17.96
CA HIS A 375 2.41 -6.83 18.74
C HIS A 375 1.56 -8.10 18.84
N THR A 376 1.39 -8.64 20.05
CA THR A 376 0.66 -9.92 20.26
C THR A 376 -0.80 -9.82 19.84
N GLU A 377 -1.44 -8.68 20.11
CA GLU A 377 -2.83 -8.42 19.72
C GLU A 377 -3.00 -7.84 18.31
N PHE A 378 -1.95 -7.86 17.46
CA PHE A 378 -2.02 -7.24 16.13
C PHE A 378 -3.24 -7.71 15.32
N ARG A 379 -3.52 -9.02 15.33
CA ARG A 379 -4.68 -9.57 14.61
C ARG A 379 -6.01 -9.01 15.13
N SER A 380 -6.14 -8.84 16.44
CA SER A 380 -7.32 -8.25 17.07
C SER A 380 -7.47 -6.78 16.69
N LEU A 381 -6.38 -6.00 16.77
CA LEU A 381 -6.35 -4.59 16.35
C LEU A 381 -6.64 -4.43 14.86
N LEU A 382 -6.11 -5.33 14.02
CA LEU A 382 -6.34 -5.33 12.59
C LEU A 382 -7.83 -5.44 12.26
N ILE A 383 -8.54 -6.35 12.93
CA ILE A 383 -9.96 -6.58 12.71
C ILE A 383 -10.81 -5.47 13.34
N SER A 384 -10.54 -5.13 14.61
CA SER A 384 -11.43 -4.27 15.43
C SER A 384 -11.19 -2.76 15.28
N LYS A 385 -10.00 -2.34 14.87
CA LYS A 385 -9.60 -0.93 14.81
C LYS A 385 -9.09 -0.49 13.44
N LEU A 386 -8.23 -1.28 12.80
CA LEU A 386 -7.55 -0.86 11.57
C LEU A 386 -8.35 -1.14 10.30
N SER A 387 -9.20 -2.17 10.27
CA SER A 387 -9.94 -2.60 9.08
C SER A 387 -10.75 -1.48 8.38
N PRO A 388 -11.39 -0.52 9.08
CA PRO A 388 -12.11 0.57 8.41
C PRO A 388 -11.19 1.60 7.73
N HIS A 389 -9.89 1.55 8.02
CA HIS A 389 -8.87 2.48 7.53
C HIS A 389 -7.95 1.86 6.46
N LEU A 390 -8.25 0.63 6.04
CA LEU A 390 -7.49 -0.12 5.05
C LEU A 390 -8.36 -0.39 3.83
N SER A 391 -7.74 -0.34 2.66
CA SER A 391 -8.26 -0.96 1.46
C SER A 391 -8.43 -2.46 1.67
N SER A 392 -9.42 -3.02 0.99
CA SER A 392 -9.73 -4.45 1.09
C SER A 392 -8.53 -5.36 0.79
N ARG A 393 -7.66 -4.93 -0.13
CA ARG A 393 -6.42 -5.65 -0.49
C ARG A 393 -5.36 -5.58 0.62
N ALA A 394 -5.13 -4.39 1.19
CA ALA A 394 -4.21 -4.24 2.30
C ALA A 394 -4.68 -5.03 3.53
N PHE A 395 -5.98 -4.99 3.83
CA PHE A 395 -6.58 -5.77 4.91
C PHE A 395 -6.35 -7.28 4.71
N GLN A 396 -6.61 -7.82 3.51
CA GLN A 396 -6.33 -9.23 3.20
C GLN A 396 -4.86 -9.58 3.38
N TYR A 397 -3.96 -8.75 2.86
CA TYR A 397 -2.53 -8.96 2.98
C TYR A 397 -2.10 -9.06 4.46
N TRP A 398 -2.48 -8.10 5.29
CA TRP A 398 -2.11 -8.09 6.70
C TRP A 398 -2.83 -9.16 7.53
N LEU A 399 -4.03 -9.58 7.13
CA LEU A 399 -4.73 -10.67 7.78
C LEU A 399 -4.06 -12.03 7.51
N SER A 400 -3.56 -12.22 6.29
CA SER A 400 -2.79 -13.41 5.88
C SER A 400 -1.38 -13.44 6.46
N ASN A 401 -0.79 -12.29 6.77
CA ASN A 401 0.57 -12.14 7.29
C ASN A 401 0.59 -11.66 8.76
N SER A 402 -0.47 -11.93 9.52
CA SER A 402 -0.61 -11.43 10.90
C SER A 402 0.46 -11.98 11.86
N GLU A 403 1.06 -13.11 11.53
CA GLU A 403 2.16 -13.76 12.25
C GLU A 403 3.45 -12.95 12.25
N ILE A 404 3.62 -12.01 11.31
CA ILE A 404 4.78 -11.09 11.30
C ILE A 404 4.90 -10.36 12.64
N PHE A 405 3.77 -9.89 13.18
CA PHE A 405 3.73 -9.15 14.44
C PHE A 405 3.41 -10.01 15.66
N THR A 406 2.60 -11.07 15.50
CA THR A 406 2.09 -11.86 16.64
C THR A 406 3.00 -13.03 17.03
N SER A 407 3.87 -13.50 16.13
CA SER A 407 4.67 -14.70 16.39
C SER A 407 5.69 -14.49 17.50
N LEU A 408 5.56 -15.27 18.58
CA LEU A 408 6.54 -15.30 19.68
C LEU A 408 7.91 -15.83 19.22
N ARG A 409 7.92 -16.75 18.24
CA ARG A 409 9.14 -17.32 17.67
C ARG A 409 9.75 -16.45 16.56
N GLY A 410 8.91 -15.64 15.91
CA GLY A 410 9.33 -14.69 14.89
C GLY A 410 10.20 -13.57 15.47
N ARG A 411 10.91 -12.86 14.60
CA ARG A 411 11.75 -11.70 14.98
C ARG A 411 11.10 -10.35 14.67
N GLY A 412 9.82 -10.34 14.32
CA GLY A 412 9.06 -9.12 14.05
C GLY A 412 9.23 -8.59 12.62
N LEU A 413 8.67 -7.41 12.37
CA LEU A 413 8.65 -6.69 11.11
C LEU A 413 10.04 -6.49 10.45
N TYR A 414 11.10 -6.36 11.26
CA TYR A 414 12.44 -6.07 10.73
C TYR A 414 13.23 -7.31 10.32
N ASP A 415 12.67 -8.52 10.48
CA ASP A 415 13.25 -9.77 9.98
C ASP A 415 12.38 -10.40 8.86
N THR A 416 11.62 -9.54 8.15
CA THR A 416 10.76 -9.89 7.01
C THR A 416 11.08 -9.03 5.78
N GLY A 417 10.43 -9.30 4.65
CA GLY A 417 10.73 -8.63 3.38
C GLY A 417 12.06 -9.04 2.76
N GLY A 418 12.45 -8.39 1.65
CA GLY A 418 13.76 -8.59 1.01
C GLY A 418 14.94 -8.28 1.94
N SER A 419 14.82 -7.23 2.76
CA SER A 419 15.85 -6.79 3.71
C SER A 419 16.25 -7.86 4.74
N LYS A 420 15.39 -8.86 5.01
CA LYS A 420 15.69 -9.96 5.94
C LYS A 420 16.94 -10.74 5.54
N HIS A 421 17.24 -10.85 4.24
CA HIS A 421 18.36 -11.66 3.74
C HIS A 421 19.70 -11.06 4.17
N ALA A 422 19.90 -9.76 3.99
CA ALA A 422 21.09 -9.05 4.44
C ALA A 422 21.24 -9.11 5.97
N ILE A 423 20.15 -8.86 6.71
CA ILE A 423 20.14 -8.89 8.17
C ILE A 423 20.48 -10.30 8.70
N ARG A 424 19.91 -11.36 8.10
CA ARG A 424 20.19 -12.75 8.47
C ARG A 424 21.62 -13.17 8.12
N LEU A 425 22.16 -12.72 6.99
CA LEU A 425 23.56 -12.97 6.65
C LEU A 425 24.50 -12.32 7.67
N PHE A 426 24.30 -11.04 7.98
CA PHE A 426 25.10 -10.35 9.00
C PHE A 426 25.05 -11.09 10.35
N ARG A 427 23.85 -11.53 10.75
CA ARG A 427 23.65 -12.32 11.97
C ARG A 427 24.39 -13.66 11.93
N TYR A 428 24.41 -14.34 10.78
CA TYR A 428 25.16 -15.56 10.58
C TYR A 428 26.68 -15.32 10.67
N ILE A 429 27.20 -14.29 9.99
CA ILE A 429 28.62 -13.90 10.07
C ILE A 429 29.00 -13.58 11.53
N SER A 430 28.19 -12.79 12.23
CA SER A 430 28.44 -12.45 13.64
C SER A 430 28.45 -13.68 14.56
N TYR A 431 27.73 -14.75 14.18
CA TYR A 431 27.76 -16.02 14.91
C TYR A 431 29.04 -16.81 14.60
N ALA A 432 29.34 -16.99 13.32
CA ALA A 432 30.49 -17.78 12.86
C ALA A 432 31.83 -17.23 13.37
N PHE A 433 31.94 -15.90 13.46
CA PHE A 433 33.16 -15.21 13.94
C PHE A 433 33.11 -14.82 15.42
N GLY A 434 32.08 -15.24 16.18
CA GLY A 434 31.98 -14.96 17.61
C GLY A 434 31.70 -13.48 17.98
N CYS A 435 31.34 -12.63 17.02
CA CYS A 435 31.10 -11.20 17.21
C CYS A 435 29.73 -10.84 17.83
N ARG A 436 28.87 -11.82 18.18
CA ARG A 436 27.53 -11.52 18.74
C ARG A 436 27.58 -10.67 20.00
N THR A 437 28.54 -10.94 20.89
CA THR A 437 28.72 -10.13 22.10
C THR A 437 29.16 -8.72 21.74
N ALA A 438 30.06 -8.57 20.76
CA ALA A 438 30.52 -7.27 20.27
C ALA A 438 29.38 -6.43 19.67
N VAL A 439 28.43 -7.05 18.95
CA VAL A 439 27.24 -6.33 18.45
C VAL A 439 26.39 -5.80 19.60
N ARG A 440 26.21 -6.58 20.68
CA ARG A 440 25.49 -6.13 21.88
C ARG A 440 26.25 -5.00 22.59
N GLU A 441 27.55 -5.14 22.75
CA GLU A 441 28.43 -4.11 23.33
C GLU A 441 28.33 -2.80 22.53
N LEU A 442 28.36 -2.87 21.20
CA LEU A 442 28.22 -1.71 20.30
C LEU A 442 26.86 -1.01 20.48
N LEU A 443 25.77 -1.77 20.65
CA LEU A 443 24.44 -1.22 20.92
C LEU A 443 24.28 -0.68 22.35
N SER A 444 25.14 -1.08 23.29
CA SER A 444 25.15 -0.58 24.67
C SER A 444 26.22 0.50 24.94
N ALA A 445 27.07 0.79 23.95
CA ALA A 445 28.16 1.74 24.09
C ALA A 445 27.63 3.12 24.51
N LYS A 446 28.30 3.75 25.48
CA LYS A 446 27.90 5.06 26.01
C LYS A 446 28.59 6.21 25.27
N THR A 447 29.73 5.92 24.66
CA THR A 447 30.55 6.91 23.97
C THR A 447 30.94 6.44 22.58
N LEU A 448 31.19 7.40 21.69
CA LEU A 448 31.64 7.12 20.33
C LEU A 448 33.03 6.43 20.31
N ASN A 449 33.89 6.71 21.31
CA ASN A 449 35.20 6.07 21.42
C ASN A 449 35.10 4.58 21.74
N GLU A 450 34.21 4.20 22.67
CA GLU A 450 33.92 2.80 22.99
C GLU A 450 33.37 2.06 21.76
N GLN A 451 32.43 2.67 21.02
CA GLN A 451 31.91 2.12 19.77
C GLN A 451 33.03 1.89 18.73
N ARG A 452 33.93 2.88 18.56
CA ARG A 452 35.07 2.79 17.62
C ARG A 452 36.00 1.64 17.98
N GLU A 453 36.32 1.48 19.26
CA GLU A 453 37.18 0.40 19.74
C GLU A 453 36.56 -0.98 19.46
N ILE A 454 35.27 -1.15 19.75
CA ILE A 454 34.53 -2.40 19.48
C ILE A 454 34.51 -2.72 17.98
N TRP A 455 34.26 -1.71 17.15
CA TRP A 455 34.26 -1.87 15.69
C TRP A 455 35.61 -2.33 15.16
N GLN A 456 36.66 -1.58 15.46
CA GLN A 456 38.02 -1.85 14.96
C GLN A 456 38.55 -3.20 15.44
N SER A 457 38.33 -3.55 16.71
CA SER A 457 38.89 -4.76 17.31
C SER A 457 38.10 -6.04 17.02
N LYS A 458 36.75 -5.98 17.00
CA LYS A 458 35.90 -7.19 17.02
C LYS A 458 35.02 -7.36 15.78
N ILE A 459 34.40 -6.29 15.27
CA ILE A 459 33.36 -6.42 14.23
C ILE A 459 33.94 -6.27 12.82
N ARG A 460 34.75 -5.24 12.60
CA ARG A 460 35.35 -4.91 11.30
C ARG A 460 36.17 -6.07 10.72
N PRO A 461 37.07 -6.76 11.48
CA PRO A 461 37.88 -7.84 10.92
C PRO A 461 37.06 -9.05 10.46
N ALA A 462 35.90 -9.28 11.08
CA ALA A 462 34.99 -10.36 10.70
C ALA A 462 34.17 -9.98 9.48
N LEU A 463 33.47 -8.84 9.52
CA LEU A 463 32.55 -8.42 8.46
C LEU A 463 33.28 -8.06 7.17
N LEU A 464 34.37 -7.32 7.30
CA LEU A 464 35.27 -6.94 6.23
C LEU A 464 36.48 -7.86 6.29
N SER A 465 36.27 -9.16 6.08
CA SER A 465 37.35 -10.11 5.75
C SER A 465 37.38 -10.39 4.25
N HIS A 466 38.57 -10.46 3.65
CA HIS A 466 38.72 -10.68 2.22
C HIS A 466 38.09 -12.01 1.75
N ALA A 467 38.03 -13.02 2.62
CA ALA A 467 37.37 -14.29 2.36
C ALA A 467 35.85 -14.14 2.15
N ILE A 468 35.17 -13.36 3.01
CA ILE A 468 33.72 -13.12 2.89
C ILE A 468 33.41 -12.29 1.65
N ASN A 469 34.20 -11.26 1.38
CA ASN A 469 34.02 -10.41 0.20
C ASN A 469 34.13 -11.19 -1.12
N ASN A 470 35.13 -12.07 -1.21
CA ASN A 470 35.34 -12.86 -2.42
C ASN A 470 34.26 -13.94 -2.62
N LEU A 471 33.69 -14.49 -1.55
CA LEU A 471 32.74 -15.61 -1.60
C LEU A 471 31.26 -15.19 -1.67
N VAL A 472 30.86 -14.12 -0.98
CA VAL A 472 29.44 -13.80 -0.76
C VAL A 472 29.01 -12.50 -1.43
N VAL A 473 29.83 -11.44 -1.35
CA VAL A 473 29.44 -10.08 -1.79
C VAL A 473 29.69 -9.84 -3.29
N SER A 474 30.54 -10.65 -3.92
CA SER A 474 30.87 -10.59 -5.35
C SER A 474 29.81 -11.20 -6.28
N SER A 475 28.79 -11.88 -5.72
CA SER A 475 27.70 -12.50 -6.48
C SER A 475 26.61 -11.50 -6.83
N GLU A 476 26.34 -11.32 -8.14
CA GLU A 476 25.26 -10.47 -8.65
C GLU A 476 23.89 -10.87 -8.12
N ALA A 477 23.63 -12.18 -8.02
CA ALA A 477 22.38 -12.71 -7.48
C ALA A 477 22.19 -12.35 -6.00
N PHE A 478 23.28 -12.31 -5.22
CA PHE A 478 23.23 -11.90 -3.82
C PHE A 478 23.00 -10.40 -3.69
N LEU A 479 23.72 -9.56 -4.45
CA LEU A 479 23.54 -8.11 -4.44
C LEU A 479 22.10 -7.70 -4.81
N TRP A 480 21.51 -8.34 -5.82
CA TRP A 480 20.11 -8.13 -6.17
C TRP A 480 19.15 -8.64 -5.08
N THR A 481 19.28 -9.90 -4.66
CA THR A 481 18.31 -10.54 -3.75
C THR A 481 18.36 -9.99 -2.32
N ALA A 482 19.54 -9.61 -1.83
CA ALA A 482 19.75 -9.18 -0.45
C ALA A 482 19.81 -7.66 -0.27
N LEU A 483 20.28 -6.93 -1.28
CA LEU A 483 20.50 -5.47 -1.20
C LEU A 483 19.69 -4.69 -2.25
N GLY A 484 19.03 -5.35 -3.19
CA GLY A 484 18.26 -4.69 -4.25
C GLY A 484 19.10 -3.93 -5.27
N VAL A 485 20.41 -4.20 -5.36
CA VAL A 485 21.35 -3.43 -6.20
C VAL A 485 21.30 -3.92 -7.65
N PRO A 486 20.86 -3.09 -8.62
CA PRO A 486 20.85 -3.46 -10.04
C PRO A 486 22.25 -3.55 -10.64
N LYS A 487 22.37 -4.26 -11.77
CA LYS A 487 23.64 -4.41 -12.51
C LYS A 487 24.25 -3.07 -12.94
N ASN A 488 23.42 -2.10 -13.34
CA ASN A 488 23.86 -0.78 -13.79
C ASN A 488 24.43 0.05 -12.64
N GLN A 489 23.81 -0.01 -11.46
CA GLN A 489 24.34 0.60 -10.25
C GLN A 489 25.69 -0.01 -9.85
N LEU A 490 25.85 -1.34 -9.98
CA LEU A 490 27.14 -2.01 -9.74
C LEU A 490 28.22 -1.57 -10.75
N ALA A 491 27.89 -1.45 -12.02
CA ALA A 491 28.81 -0.98 -13.05
C ALA A 491 29.33 0.45 -12.76
N MET A 492 28.47 1.31 -12.21
CA MET A 492 28.84 2.65 -11.76
C MET A 492 29.84 2.62 -10.59
N ILE A 493 29.66 1.70 -9.63
CA ILE A 493 30.60 1.48 -8.52
C ILE A 493 31.97 1.00 -9.05
N GLU A 494 31.97 0.05 -10.00
CA GLU A 494 33.19 -0.47 -10.63
C GLU A 494 33.95 0.63 -11.39
N ALA A 495 33.23 1.48 -12.14
CA ALA A 495 33.81 2.58 -12.88
C ALA A 495 34.45 3.64 -11.97
N ASP A 496 33.78 4.03 -10.88
CA ASP A 496 34.34 4.96 -9.89
C ASP A 496 35.58 4.38 -9.21
N HIS A 497 35.56 3.08 -8.87
CA HIS A 497 36.72 2.41 -8.28
C HIS A 497 37.90 2.34 -9.23
N ALA A 498 37.68 1.97 -10.50
CA ALA A 498 38.71 1.92 -11.52
C ALA A 498 39.38 3.29 -11.76
N ASN A 499 38.65 4.38 -11.52
CA ASN A 499 39.14 5.76 -11.63
C ASN A 499 39.66 6.34 -10.31
N SER A 500 39.61 5.60 -9.20
CA SER A 500 40.03 6.09 -7.90
C SER A 500 41.55 6.20 -7.76
N GLU A 501 42.01 7.05 -6.84
CA GLU A 501 43.42 7.15 -6.47
C GLU A 501 43.99 5.81 -5.95
N ALA A 502 43.16 4.94 -5.38
CA ALA A 502 43.60 3.63 -4.92
C ALA A 502 44.06 2.71 -6.07
N VAL A 503 43.57 2.95 -7.29
CA VAL A 503 43.90 2.16 -8.50
C VAL A 503 44.84 2.93 -9.42
N LYS A 504 44.58 4.22 -9.67
CA LYS A 504 45.32 5.07 -10.62
C LYS A 504 46.34 6.00 -9.97
N GLY A 505 46.40 6.05 -8.64
CA GLY A 505 47.33 6.90 -7.91
C GLY A 505 48.79 6.48 -8.10
N PRO A 506 49.73 7.34 -7.69
CA PRO A 506 51.17 7.09 -7.85
C PRO A 506 51.66 5.83 -7.13
N THR A 507 50.95 5.40 -6.09
CA THR A 507 51.16 4.13 -5.37
C THR A 507 49.84 3.36 -5.27
N PRO A 508 49.52 2.48 -6.24
CA PRO A 508 48.26 1.74 -6.25
C PRO A 508 48.14 0.79 -5.05
N THR A 509 47.10 0.95 -4.25
CA THR A 509 46.79 0.09 -3.10
C THR A 509 45.71 -0.94 -3.41
N ALA A 510 45.08 -0.88 -4.59
CA ALA A 510 43.98 -1.73 -4.99
C ALA A 510 44.03 -2.12 -6.47
N LYS A 511 43.44 -3.26 -6.81
CA LYS A 511 43.27 -3.71 -8.20
C LYS A 511 41.94 -3.23 -8.78
N SER A 512 41.90 -2.98 -10.09
CA SER A 512 40.66 -2.70 -10.84
C SER A 512 39.85 -3.98 -11.07
N THR A 513 39.31 -4.54 -9.99
CA THR A 513 38.48 -5.75 -10.01
C THR A 513 37.18 -5.50 -9.26
N ARG A 514 36.10 -6.20 -9.65
CA ARG A 514 34.79 -6.14 -8.98
C ARG A 514 34.89 -6.34 -7.47
N ALA A 515 35.59 -7.38 -7.04
CA ALA A 515 35.74 -7.69 -5.62
C ALA A 515 36.39 -6.54 -4.84
N HIS A 516 37.39 -5.86 -5.41
CA HIS A 516 37.99 -4.69 -4.78
C HIS A 516 37.06 -3.48 -4.82
N ALA A 517 36.33 -3.26 -5.92
CA ALA A 517 35.37 -2.16 -6.03
C ALA A 517 34.28 -2.24 -4.96
N VAL A 518 33.63 -3.40 -4.84
CA VAL A 518 32.57 -3.64 -3.84
C VAL A 518 33.13 -3.55 -2.42
N TRP A 519 34.31 -4.12 -2.17
CA TRP A 519 34.98 -4.01 -0.87
C TRP A 519 35.26 -2.56 -0.46
N HIS A 520 35.91 -1.80 -1.34
CA HIS A 520 36.22 -0.39 -1.08
C HIS A 520 34.94 0.43 -0.93
N TYR A 521 33.89 0.10 -1.68
CA TYR A 521 32.58 0.73 -1.50
C TYR A 521 32.04 0.46 -0.09
N MET A 522 32.02 -0.81 0.35
CA MET A 522 31.56 -1.19 1.69
C MET A 522 32.40 -0.56 2.82
N VAL A 523 33.72 -0.55 2.70
CA VAL A 523 34.63 0.10 3.67
C VAL A 523 34.28 1.58 3.78
N ASN A 524 34.17 2.28 2.64
CA ASN A 524 33.85 3.70 2.61
C ASN A 524 32.40 4.02 3.02
N THR A 525 31.49 3.04 2.96
CA THR A 525 30.13 3.14 3.53
C THR A 525 30.19 2.99 5.05
N LEU A 526 30.77 1.90 5.57
CA LEU A 526 30.60 1.45 6.95
C LEU A 526 31.57 2.11 7.93
N ASP A 527 32.86 2.19 7.61
CA ASP A 527 33.88 2.72 8.53
C ASP A 527 33.54 4.16 8.96
N PRO A 528 33.22 5.11 8.04
CA PRO A 528 32.88 6.47 8.44
C PRO A 528 31.61 6.56 9.29
N VAL A 529 30.62 5.69 9.06
CA VAL A 529 29.37 5.69 9.84
C VAL A 529 29.66 5.32 11.28
N VAL A 530 30.41 4.24 11.50
CA VAL A 530 30.73 3.75 12.84
C VAL A 530 31.72 4.70 13.54
N GLU A 531 32.58 5.38 12.79
CA GLU A 531 33.51 6.37 13.33
C GLU A 531 32.86 7.72 13.65
N GLY A 532 31.88 8.14 12.85
CA GLY A 532 31.30 9.49 12.89
C GLY A 532 29.91 9.58 13.53
N THR A 533 29.15 8.49 13.62
CA THR A 533 27.78 8.49 14.14
C THR A 533 27.59 7.47 15.26
N HIS A 534 26.92 7.85 16.34
CA HIS A 534 26.68 6.95 17.45
C HIS A 534 25.48 6.04 17.15
N ILE A 535 25.72 4.76 16.88
CA ILE A 535 24.70 3.85 16.34
C ILE A 535 23.55 3.61 17.31
N ALA A 536 23.87 3.38 18.58
CA ALA A 536 22.87 3.16 19.61
C ALA A 536 21.96 4.37 19.91
N ILE A 537 22.38 5.59 19.55
CA ILE A 537 21.76 6.84 20.03
C ILE A 537 21.14 7.65 18.89
N ASP A 538 21.82 7.77 17.75
CA ASP A 538 21.44 8.72 16.70
C ASP A 538 21.40 8.13 15.28
N ASN A 539 21.63 6.82 15.12
CA ASN A 539 21.59 6.16 13.82
C ASN A 539 20.54 5.03 13.74
N PRO A 540 19.27 5.36 13.46
CA PRO A 540 18.20 4.37 13.45
C PRO A 540 18.38 3.29 12.37
N TYR A 541 18.99 3.65 11.23
CA TYR A 541 19.14 2.79 10.06
C TYR A 541 20.00 1.56 10.34
N TYR A 542 21.16 1.78 10.97
CA TYR A 542 22.02 0.67 11.39
C TYR A 542 21.56 0.05 12.71
N HIS A 543 20.97 0.84 13.61
CA HIS A 543 20.41 0.33 14.86
C HIS A 543 19.40 -0.79 14.62
N VAL A 544 18.40 -0.57 13.75
CA VAL A 544 17.35 -1.56 13.49
C VAL A 544 17.89 -2.84 12.86
N CYS A 545 18.92 -2.73 12.01
CA CYS A 545 19.58 -3.89 11.41
C CYS A 545 20.26 -4.78 12.46
N LEU A 546 20.87 -4.16 13.48
CA LEU A 546 21.62 -4.84 14.53
C LEU A 546 20.71 -5.35 15.66
N ALA A 547 19.77 -4.52 16.09
CA ALA A 547 18.87 -4.81 17.21
C ALA A 547 17.63 -5.61 16.79
N GLY A 548 17.18 -5.48 15.55
CA GLY A 548 15.91 -6.03 15.05
C GLY A 548 14.67 -5.27 15.51
N ALA A 549 14.86 -4.09 16.11
CA ALA A 549 13.84 -3.16 16.59
C ALA A 549 14.48 -1.77 16.76
N TYR A 550 13.66 -0.73 16.84
CA TYR A 550 14.10 0.59 17.28
C TYR A 550 14.08 0.72 18.80
N SER A 551 14.81 1.69 19.32
CA SER A 551 14.72 2.09 20.73
C SER A 551 14.03 3.44 20.85
N ARG A 552 13.44 3.74 22.02
CA ARG A 552 12.84 5.05 22.31
C ARG A 552 13.81 6.23 22.17
N ARG A 553 15.11 5.96 22.15
CA ARG A 553 16.17 6.96 21.96
C ARG A 553 16.63 7.06 20.50
N CYS A 554 16.70 5.94 19.79
CA CYS A 554 17.22 5.85 18.43
C CYS A 554 16.15 5.23 17.51
N HIS A 555 15.40 6.12 16.86
CA HIS A 555 14.31 5.80 15.93
C HIS A 555 14.20 6.90 14.85
N PRO A 556 13.60 6.59 13.68
CA PRO A 556 13.23 7.62 12.70
C PRO A 556 12.19 8.59 13.27
N GLU A 557 12.16 9.82 12.73
CA GLU A 557 11.35 10.91 13.28
C GLU A 557 9.84 10.61 13.28
N TYR A 558 9.34 9.83 12.31
CA TYR A 558 7.93 9.46 12.26
C TYR A 558 7.46 8.63 13.47
N LEU A 559 8.38 7.99 14.20
CA LEU A 559 8.09 7.23 15.41
C LEU A 559 8.11 8.07 16.70
N SER A 560 8.51 9.34 16.62
CA SER A 560 8.54 10.23 17.78
C SER A 560 7.11 10.51 18.27
N ALA A 561 6.93 10.64 19.59
CA ALA A 561 5.63 10.98 20.17
C ALA A 561 5.11 12.33 19.66
N THR A 562 6.00 13.28 19.38
CA THR A 562 5.69 14.59 18.82
C THR A 562 5.17 14.50 17.39
N THR A 563 5.82 13.72 16.52
CA THR A 563 5.37 13.54 15.15
C THR A 563 4.08 12.72 15.10
N TYR A 564 3.97 11.70 15.95
CA TYR A 564 2.73 10.94 16.10
C TYR A 564 1.55 11.83 16.49
N ALA A 565 1.70 12.71 17.49
CA ALA A 565 0.63 13.61 17.90
C ALA A 565 0.18 14.56 16.77
N ARG A 566 1.08 14.95 15.85
CA ARG A 566 0.75 15.76 14.67
C ARG A 566 0.04 14.94 13.59
N LEU A 567 0.57 13.77 13.25
CA LEU A 567 0.04 12.91 12.19
C LEU A 567 -1.23 12.17 12.57
N SER A 568 -1.54 12.04 13.86
CA SER A 568 -2.82 11.50 14.35
C SER A 568 -3.96 12.52 14.35
N GLN A 569 -3.72 13.78 13.97
CA GLN A 569 -4.80 14.76 13.85
C GLN A 569 -5.73 14.42 12.66
N PRO A 570 -7.04 14.64 12.79
CA PRO A 570 -7.96 14.48 11.66
C PRO A 570 -7.52 15.29 10.44
N GLY A 571 -7.52 14.67 9.27
CA GLY A 571 -7.15 15.31 8.00
C GLY A 571 -5.63 15.41 7.73
N ALA A 572 -4.76 14.93 8.62
CA ALA A 572 -3.30 14.98 8.43
C ALA A 572 -2.81 14.28 7.15
N PHE A 573 -3.61 13.35 6.60
CA PHE A 573 -3.30 12.59 5.38
C PHE A 573 -4.22 12.94 4.20
N ASP A 574 -5.01 14.02 4.26
CA ASP A 574 -5.93 14.40 3.18
C ASP A 574 -5.20 14.74 1.87
N GLY A 575 -3.96 15.21 1.97
CA GLY A 575 -3.06 15.46 0.84
C GLY A 575 -2.28 14.23 0.35
N LEU A 576 -2.39 13.06 0.98
CA LEU A 576 -1.62 11.88 0.59
C LEU A 576 -2.31 11.06 -0.50
N ARG A 577 -1.58 10.70 -1.55
CA ARG A 577 -2.00 9.80 -2.63
C ARG A 577 -0.95 8.71 -2.84
N ILE A 578 -1.36 7.46 -2.66
CA ILE A 578 -0.52 6.27 -2.80
C ILE A 578 -0.85 5.63 -4.14
N HIS A 579 0.10 5.66 -5.07
CA HIS A 579 0.01 5.14 -6.43
C HIS A 579 0.71 3.81 -6.52
N THR A 580 0.06 2.83 -7.14
CA THR A 580 0.61 1.50 -7.37
C THR A 580 0.90 1.30 -8.84
N ASP A 581 1.97 1.91 -9.33
CA ASP A 581 2.42 1.87 -10.73
C ASP A 581 3.91 2.24 -10.81
N GLU A 582 4.43 2.21 -12.03
CA GLU A 582 5.75 2.74 -12.35
C GLU A 582 5.76 4.27 -12.23
N LEU A 583 6.92 4.81 -11.83
CA LEU A 583 7.15 6.25 -11.69
C LEU A 583 6.75 7.02 -12.95
N ASP A 584 7.12 6.49 -14.11
CA ASP A 584 6.83 7.05 -15.42
C ASP A 584 5.34 7.15 -15.76
N GLU A 585 4.53 6.16 -15.35
CA GLU A 585 3.08 6.16 -15.56
C GLU A 585 2.40 7.22 -14.70
N VAL A 586 2.87 7.41 -13.46
CA VAL A 586 2.30 8.40 -12.54
C VAL A 586 2.68 9.82 -12.97
N ILE A 587 3.96 10.06 -13.29
CA ILE A 587 4.40 11.39 -13.77
C ILE A 587 3.66 11.77 -15.05
N ALA A 588 3.42 10.81 -15.96
CA ALA A 588 2.67 11.07 -17.18
C ALA A 588 1.22 11.50 -16.95
N ARG A 589 0.64 11.23 -15.76
CA ARG A 589 -0.71 11.65 -15.36
C ARG A 589 -0.73 12.85 -14.42
N ILE A 590 0.43 13.36 -14.00
CA ILE A 590 0.49 14.60 -13.22
C ILE A 590 0.28 15.80 -14.14
N THR A 591 -0.58 16.72 -13.69
CA THR A 591 -0.87 17.95 -14.42
C THR A 591 0.42 18.75 -14.67
N PRO A 592 0.68 19.22 -15.90
CA PRO A 592 1.91 19.95 -16.19
C PRO A 592 2.11 21.19 -15.30
N GLY A 593 3.28 21.31 -14.69
CA GLY A 593 3.67 22.47 -13.89
C GLY A 593 3.07 22.54 -12.48
N THR A 594 2.44 21.48 -11.95
CA THR A 594 1.93 21.45 -10.57
C THR A 594 2.96 20.94 -9.56
N LEU A 595 3.86 20.05 -9.99
CA LEU A 595 4.81 19.43 -9.09
C LEU A 595 5.90 20.42 -8.65
N THR A 596 6.22 20.47 -7.35
CA THR A 596 7.28 21.36 -6.82
C THR A 596 8.54 20.59 -6.46
N VAL A 597 8.41 19.34 -5.99
CA VAL A 597 9.52 18.49 -5.59
C VAL A 597 9.29 17.07 -6.11
N ALA A 598 10.33 16.46 -6.69
CA ALA A 598 10.36 15.04 -7.02
C ALA A 598 11.56 14.35 -6.33
N VAL A 599 11.30 13.37 -5.48
CA VAL A 599 12.31 12.54 -4.83
C VAL A 599 12.36 11.19 -5.54
N VAL A 600 13.30 11.05 -6.47
CA VAL A 600 13.45 9.85 -7.31
C VAL A 600 14.47 8.85 -6.77
N MET A 601 15.02 9.12 -5.59
CA MET A 601 16.01 8.26 -4.91
C MET A 601 17.15 7.89 -5.87
N ASP A 602 17.53 6.61 -5.91
CA ASP A 602 18.54 6.05 -6.81
C ASP A 602 17.96 5.37 -8.04
N SER A 603 16.68 5.60 -8.37
CA SER A 603 16.04 4.98 -9.54
C SER A 603 16.78 5.30 -10.84
N MET A 604 17.46 6.45 -10.90
CA MET A 604 18.25 6.86 -12.07
C MET A 604 19.50 6.00 -12.29
N ASP A 605 20.03 5.34 -11.24
CA ASP A 605 21.16 4.40 -11.36
C ASP A 605 20.78 3.10 -12.07
N TRP A 606 19.48 2.85 -12.27
CA TRP A 606 18.96 1.60 -12.82
C TRP A 606 18.94 1.63 -14.35
N PHE A 607 18.97 2.81 -14.97
CA PHE A 607 18.94 2.97 -16.41
C PHE A 607 20.26 2.59 -17.09
N ASP A 608 20.16 2.01 -18.28
CA ASP A 608 21.31 1.75 -19.14
C ASP A 608 21.86 3.06 -19.71
N PRO A 609 23.17 3.34 -19.58
CA PRO A 609 23.79 4.49 -20.23
C PRO A 609 23.55 4.47 -21.74
N GLY A 610 23.04 5.58 -22.30
CA GLY A 610 22.73 5.70 -23.73
C GLY A 610 21.35 5.17 -24.16
N SER A 611 20.59 4.55 -23.25
CA SER A 611 19.18 4.23 -23.50
C SER A 611 18.30 5.49 -23.44
N PRO A 612 17.26 5.60 -24.28
CA PRO A 612 16.34 6.74 -24.24
C PRO A 612 15.50 6.80 -22.95
N ALA A 613 15.46 5.73 -22.15
CA ALA A 613 14.57 5.62 -21.00
C ALA A 613 14.83 6.71 -19.93
N ALA A 614 16.08 6.99 -19.58
CA ALA A 614 16.41 8.06 -18.64
C ALA A 614 15.99 9.44 -19.17
N ALA A 615 16.26 9.72 -20.44
CA ALA A 615 15.86 10.95 -21.10
C ALA A 615 14.33 11.12 -21.15
N GLN A 616 13.58 10.03 -21.39
CA GLN A 616 12.12 10.03 -21.37
C GLN A 616 11.59 10.35 -19.96
N GLN A 617 12.12 9.71 -18.91
CA GLN A 617 11.73 10.02 -17.53
C GLN A 617 12.04 11.48 -17.18
N ILE A 618 13.23 11.99 -17.54
CA ILE A 618 13.63 13.39 -17.29
C ILE A 618 12.72 14.36 -18.06
N THR A 619 12.33 14.03 -19.29
CA THR A 619 11.37 14.82 -20.09
C THR A 619 10.01 14.90 -19.41
N LYS A 620 9.50 13.77 -18.90
CA LYS A 620 8.24 13.71 -18.15
C LYS A 620 8.34 14.51 -16.85
N LEU A 621 9.45 14.41 -16.12
CA LEU A 621 9.72 15.24 -14.93
C LEU A 621 9.75 16.73 -15.28
N ASN A 622 10.39 17.12 -16.39
CA ASN A 622 10.36 18.50 -16.85
C ASN A 622 8.92 18.96 -17.07
N ARG A 623 8.09 18.16 -17.76
CA ARG A 623 6.67 18.49 -18.00
C ARG A 623 5.89 18.69 -16.70
N ALA A 624 6.04 17.78 -15.73
CA ALA A 624 5.26 17.81 -14.49
C ALA A 624 5.71 18.91 -13.51
N LEU A 625 7.00 19.21 -13.43
CA LEU A 625 7.55 20.21 -12.51
C LEU A 625 7.27 21.65 -12.94
N ARG A 626 6.95 22.51 -11.99
CA ARG A 626 6.99 23.97 -12.19
C ARG A 626 8.43 24.44 -12.43
N ILE A 627 8.60 25.62 -13.02
CA ILE A 627 9.90 26.32 -13.03
C ILE A 627 10.34 26.54 -11.59
N GLU A 628 11.63 26.37 -11.31
CA GLU A 628 12.21 26.25 -9.96
C GLU A 628 11.84 24.97 -9.18
N GLY A 629 11.08 24.06 -9.79
CA GLY A 629 10.84 22.73 -9.25
C GLY A 629 12.15 21.94 -9.10
N ARG A 630 12.22 21.09 -8.08
CA ARG A 630 13.46 20.41 -7.67
C ARG A 630 13.32 18.90 -7.77
N VAL A 631 14.30 18.24 -8.39
CA VAL A 631 14.47 16.79 -8.33
C VAL A 631 15.59 16.47 -7.35
N LEU A 632 15.28 15.72 -6.30
CA LEU A 632 16.25 15.17 -5.38
C LEU A 632 16.55 13.73 -5.76
N LEU A 633 17.82 13.43 -6.00
CA LEU A 633 18.30 12.09 -6.34
C LEU A 633 19.57 11.74 -5.58
N ARG A 634 19.79 10.45 -5.40
CA ARG A 634 20.98 9.87 -4.77
C ARG A 634 21.60 8.87 -5.73
N SER A 635 22.92 8.69 -5.67
CA SER A 635 23.61 7.79 -6.59
C SER A 635 24.73 7.01 -5.92
N ALA A 636 24.92 5.77 -6.35
CA ALA A 636 26.10 4.99 -6.04
C ALA A 636 27.38 5.53 -6.71
N ALA A 637 27.28 6.37 -7.74
CA ALA A 637 28.42 7.10 -8.31
C ALA A 637 28.64 8.46 -7.63
N ARG A 638 29.88 8.93 -7.66
CA ARG A 638 30.28 10.29 -7.26
C ARG A 638 29.89 11.35 -8.30
N ALA A 639 29.87 10.96 -9.58
CA ALA A 639 29.53 11.80 -10.72
C ALA A 639 28.68 10.98 -11.72
N PRO A 640 27.37 10.82 -11.47
CA PRO A 640 26.52 10.02 -12.35
C PRO A 640 26.37 10.65 -13.73
N TRP A 641 26.31 9.80 -14.77
CA TRP A 641 26.26 10.23 -16.19
C TRP A 641 24.98 11.01 -16.52
N TYR A 642 23.85 10.64 -15.91
CA TYR A 642 22.54 11.23 -16.17
C TYR A 642 22.39 12.67 -15.65
N ILE A 643 23.35 13.21 -14.89
CA ILE A 643 23.33 14.65 -14.54
C ILE A 643 23.47 15.51 -15.81
N ARG A 644 24.27 15.06 -16.79
CA ARG A 644 24.38 15.74 -18.09
C ARG A 644 23.08 15.64 -18.89
N GLU A 645 22.35 14.54 -18.75
CA GLU A 645 21.01 14.40 -19.32
C GLU A 645 20.06 15.42 -18.67
N PHE A 646 20.02 15.50 -17.33
CA PHE A 646 19.24 16.53 -16.65
C PHE A 646 19.56 17.94 -17.16
N GLU A 647 20.84 18.28 -17.35
CA GLU A 647 21.27 19.56 -17.90
C GLU A 647 20.77 19.78 -19.34
N THR A 648 20.89 18.76 -20.19
CA THR A 648 20.40 18.78 -21.57
C THR A 648 18.88 19.02 -21.63
N TYR A 649 18.13 18.45 -20.68
CA TYR A 649 16.68 18.54 -20.61
C TYR A 649 16.18 19.68 -19.69
N GLY A 650 16.96 20.76 -19.55
CA GLY A 650 16.49 22.03 -18.96
C GLY A 650 16.59 22.14 -17.43
N PHE A 651 17.37 21.27 -16.79
CA PHE A 651 17.68 21.36 -15.37
C PHE A 651 19.09 21.90 -15.12
N VAL A 652 19.37 22.30 -13.89
CA VAL A 652 20.73 22.59 -13.41
C VAL A 652 21.01 21.71 -12.21
N GLY A 653 21.96 20.78 -12.35
CA GLY A 653 22.36 19.85 -11.30
C GLY A 653 23.32 20.51 -10.29
N LYS A 654 22.98 20.47 -9.02
CA LYS A 654 23.88 20.84 -7.92
C LYS A 654 24.15 19.62 -7.04
N ARG A 655 25.42 19.26 -6.91
CA ARG A 655 25.84 18.24 -5.94
C ARG A 655 25.74 18.84 -4.53
N VAL A 656 24.82 18.31 -3.73
CA VAL A 656 24.55 18.77 -2.36
C VAL A 656 25.18 17.86 -1.30
N GLY A 657 25.57 16.65 -1.69
CA GLY A 657 26.34 15.75 -0.84
C GLY A 657 27.30 14.90 -1.67
N HIS A 658 28.46 14.59 -1.10
CA HIS A 658 29.43 13.70 -1.72
C HIS A 658 30.21 12.94 -0.64
N ARG A 659 30.45 11.66 -0.90
CA ARG A 659 31.18 10.78 0.02
C ARG A 659 32.67 10.82 -0.29
N VAL A 660 33.45 11.21 0.72
CA VAL A 660 34.92 11.24 0.69
C VAL A 660 35.42 10.15 1.64
N PRO A 661 36.55 9.47 1.35
CA PRO A 661 37.10 8.48 2.28
C PRO A 661 37.25 9.07 3.69
N GLY A 662 36.74 8.36 4.69
CA GLY A 662 36.75 8.79 6.10
C GLY A 662 35.68 9.84 6.49
N ARG A 663 34.78 10.25 5.58
CA ARG A 663 33.69 11.19 5.90
C ARG A 663 32.33 10.70 5.39
N CYS A 664 31.33 10.78 6.25
CA CYS A 664 29.95 10.49 5.89
C CYS A 664 29.31 11.60 5.05
N ILE A 665 28.51 11.22 4.07
CA ILE A 665 27.55 12.14 3.42
C ILE A 665 26.33 12.39 4.32
N ASP A 666 25.88 11.36 5.04
CA ASP A 666 24.76 11.37 5.97
C ASP A 666 24.84 10.19 6.96
N ARG A 667 23.83 9.99 7.81
CA ARG A 667 23.86 8.90 8.81
C ARG A 667 23.73 7.50 8.20
N VAL A 668 23.27 7.39 6.96
CA VAL A 668 23.16 6.12 6.23
C VAL A 668 24.45 5.84 5.46
N ASN A 669 25.03 6.85 4.82
CA ASN A 669 26.26 6.81 4.03
C ASN A 669 26.28 5.75 2.91
N MET A 670 25.11 5.24 2.49
CA MET A 670 24.98 4.18 1.48
C MET A 670 25.33 4.69 0.08
N TYR A 671 24.98 5.92 -0.24
CA TYR A 671 25.20 6.53 -1.55
C TYR A 671 26.50 7.33 -1.61
N ALA A 672 27.12 7.39 -2.78
CA ALA A 672 28.36 8.12 -3.00
C ALA A 672 28.13 9.61 -3.28
N SER A 673 26.96 9.99 -3.81
CA SER A 673 26.58 11.38 -4.00
C SER A 673 25.08 11.64 -3.86
N CYS A 674 24.73 12.89 -3.58
CA CYS A 674 23.36 13.40 -3.49
C CYS A 674 23.27 14.70 -4.30
N TRP A 675 22.23 14.82 -5.12
CA TRP A 675 22.07 15.91 -6.07
C TRP A 675 20.68 16.52 -6.00
N VAL A 676 20.63 17.84 -6.19
CA VAL A 676 19.39 18.58 -6.44
C VAL A 676 19.46 19.16 -7.84
N CYS A 677 18.59 18.68 -8.73
CA CYS A 677 18.45 19.20 -10.08
C CYS A 677 17.28 20.18 -10.12
N VAL A 678 17.54 21.47 -10.39
CA VAL A 678 16.51 22.51 -10.41
C VAL A 678 16.08 22.78 -11.84
N LYS A 679 14.77 22.73 -12.13
CA LYS A 679 14.25 23.05 -13.45
C LYS A 679 14.38 24.54 -13.73
N ARG A 680 15.10 24.90 -14.81
CA ARG A 680 15.31 26.28 -15.25
C ARG A 680 14.62 26.61 -16.58
N GLN A 681 14.39 25.60 -17.40
CA GLN A 681 13.83 25.78 -18.73
C GLN A 681 12.73 24.75 -19.01
N ASN A 682 11.66 25.19 -19.67
CA ASN A 682 10.67 24.29 -20.25
C ASN A 682 11.19 23.73 -21.57
N LEU A 683 10.95 22.44 -21.81
CA LEU A 683 11.20 21.85 -23.12
C LEU A 683 10.18 22.37 -24.14
N PRO A 684 10.55 22.52 -25.42
CA PRO A 684 9.60 22.84 -26.48
C PRO A 684 8.50 21.75 -26.54
N PRO A 685 7.27 22.11 -26.92
CA PRO A 685 6.20 21.14 -27.10
C PRO A 685 6.65 20.08 -28.12
N PRO A 686 6.33 18.79 -27.90
CA PRO A 686 6.74 17.73 -28.82
C PRO A 686 6.20 18.02 -30.22
N THR A 687 7.08 18.06 -31.21
CA THR A 687 6.67 18.11 -32.62
C THR A 687 5.96 16.78 -32.96
N PRO A 688 4.84 16.78 -33.71
CA PRO A 688 4.00 15.59 -33.93
C PRO A 688 4.65 14.38 -34.64
N GLU A 689 5.94 14.42 -34.97
CA GLU A 689 6.61 13.40 -35.78
C GLU A 689 7.28 12.28 -34.95
N MET A 690 7.38 12.39 -33.62
CA MET A 690 8.11 11.40 -32.81
C MET A 690 7.29 10.20 -32.31
N ASP A 691 5.97 10.18 -32.44
CA ASP A 691 5.13 9.04 -32.02
C ASP A 691 4.98 7.94 -33.09
N ARG A 692 5.62 8.07 -34.26
CA ARG A 692 5.55 7.05 -35.34
C ARG A 692 6.57 5.92 -35.25
N PHE A 693 7.51 5.94 -34.31
CA PHE A 693 8.47 4.84 -34.09
C PHE A 693 8.23 4.17 -32.74
N GLY A 694 7.08 3.52 -32.60
CA GLY A 694 6.74 2.71 -31.42
C GLY A 694 5.69 1.61 -31.65
N GLY A 695 5.00 1.63 -32.80
CA GLY A 695 4.07 0.57 -33.21
C GLY A 695 4.72 -0.33 -34.27
N GLY A 696 5.56 -1.27 -33.84
CA GLY A 696 5.88 -2.43 -34.69
C GLY A 696 4.68 -3.35 -34.72
N GLU A 697 3.91 -3.32 -35.80
CA GLU A 697 2.90 -4.33 -36.12
C GLU A 697 3.57 -5.72 -36.15
N VAL A 698 3.18 -6.58 -35.22
CA VAL A 698 3.49 -8.01 -35.29
C VAL A 698 2.47 -8.64 -36.23
N GLU A 699 2.71 -8.56 -37.54
CA GLU A 699 2.11 -9.50 -38.49
C GLU A 699 2.84 -10.84 -38.35
N GLY A 700 2.34 -11.68 -37.45
CA GLY A 700 2.76 -13.07 -37.30
C GLY A 700 2.12 -13.95 -38.37
N GLY A 701 2.71 -13.98 -39.56
CA GLY A 701 2.45 -14.99 -40.57
C GLY A 701 2.92 -16.38 -40.08
N PHE A 702 1.98 -17.31 -39.97
CA PHE A 702 2.25 -18.73 -39.78
C PHE A 702 3.08 -19.28 -40.95
N SER A 703 4.28 -19.82 -40.66
CA SER A 703 4.98 -20.73 -41.56
C SER A 703 5.43 -21.95 -40.76
N LEU A 704 4.91 -23.11 -41.18
CA LEU A 704 5.25 -24.46 -40.74
C LEU A 704 6.46 -24.96 -41.55
N SER A 705 7.52 -25.36 -40.85
CA SER A 705 8.54 -26.35 -41.24
C SER A 705 9.56 -26.40 -40.10
N GLY A 706 9.89 -27.50 -39.44
CA GLY A 706 10.01 -28.87 -39.93
C GLY A 706 11.48 -29.26 -39.82
N GLU A 707 11.87 -29.77 -38.64
CA GLU A 707 12.95 -30.72 -38.29
C GLU A 707 13.46 -30.50 -36.86
#